data_AF-A0A0E9NH83-F1
#
_entry.id   AF-A0A0E9NH83-F1
#
_cell.length_a   1.000
_cell.length_b   1.000
_cell.length_c   1.000
_cell.angle_alpha   90.00
_cell.angle_beta   90.00
_cell.angle_gamma   90.00
#
_symmetry.space_group_name_H-M   'P 1'
#
loop_
_entity.id
_entity.type
_entity.pdbx_description
1 polymer ?
#
loop_
_entity_poly.entity_id
_entity_poly.type
_entity_poly.pdbx_seq_one_letter_code
_entity_poly.pdbx_strand_id
1 'polypeptide(L)'
;MMKGKWTDVMVNVHSPYIDPHDPKNSMRTTKPIDKNSSDTLRKQEQHPWSSCHHPTRSACNASRSSGPCTCRKCTQDGGRPSWWSWPSCGRQAWSDHRNRTAYGRNDAYPGRRGKPYQTNLVLGNLVKGVLAAGLSLAVGLIQRHAISIFDGVRRRHTHLAGLRDVNHLCCVGCWRLSKSQFRGLASEFCWAVCARLPLDRAWPGQQDLELYNTKMSVADGTAEIAVPTGGVNVVLGAQWGDEGKGKLVDVLCDEIEVCARCQGGNNAGHTIVVNGVKYDFHILPSGLVNPNCVNLIGTGVVIHIPAFFAELEAIEKKGLDSTNRIFVSDRCHVVFDFHQKVDALREAELGGKSIGTTHKGIGPAYATKASRSGIRVHHLYDWPEFETRFRRLVEGRKKRYGDFEYDVEAELERYKGLAEKLKPYVVDAVPWMHERIKQNKRILVEGANALMLDLDFGTYPFVTSSNTGIGGVCTGLGLPPQRVNKVWGVVKAYTTRVGAGPFPTEDLGEIGSYLQETGFEWGVTTGRRRRCGWLDLVVVNYSTMVNGYTGFNITKLDVLDDLKEIKVGVAYHYQGKKLESFPADLNLLEKVEVEYVTLPGWQAKTSECRKYEDLPENAQKYIEFIEKFTGVKVEFIGVGAGRDDMVVKN
;
A
#
# COMPACT_ATOMS: atom_id res chain seq x y z
N MET A 1 42.57 -8.67 -51.70
CA MET A 1 42.38 -7.72 -52.83
C MET A 1 41.77 -6.41 -52.31
N MET A 2 41.50 -5.43 -53.18
CA MET A 2 41.06 -4.06 -52.83
C MET A 2 39.74 -4.05 -52.02
N LYS A 3 39.63 -3.32 -50.89
CA LYS A 3 39.43 -1.85 -50.72
C LYS A 3 38.10 -1.33 -51.28
N GLY A 4 37.16 -0.99 -50.38
CA GLY A 4 35.87 -0.34 -50.68
C GLY A 4 35.44 0.59 -49.52
N LYS A 5 35.58 1.90 -49.75
CA LYS A 5 35.39 3.01 -48.81
C LYS A 5 34.04 3.04 -48.05
N TRP A 6 34.09 3.44 -46.78
CA TRP A 6 33.04 4.25 -46.13
C TRP A 6 33.61 5.64 -45.83
N THR A 7 32.76 6.67 -45.72
CA THR A 7 33.15 8.09 -45.59
C THR A 7 32.79 8.68 -44.24
N ASP A 8 33.66 9.55 -43.73
CA ASP A 8 33.55 10.18 -42.42
C ASP A 8 32.39 11.18 -42.28
N VAL A 9 31.72 11.13 -41.13
CA VAL A 9 31.14 12.32 -40.47
C VAL A 9 31.37 12.16 -38.96
N MET A 10 32.45 12.74 -38.43
CA MET A 10 32.62 12.92 -36.99
C MET A 10 32.19 14.33 -36.58
N VAL A 11 31.35 14.42 -35.54
CA VAL A 11 31.01 15.68 -34.86
C VAL A 11 31.42 15.57 -33.40
N ASN A 12 32.34 16.45 -32.98
CA ASN A 12 32.83 16.51 -31.61
C ASN A 12 31.76 17.08 -30.67
N VAL A 13 31.55 16.43 -29.52
CA VAL A 13 30.93 17.05 -28.34
C VAL A 13 31.75 16.63 -27.11
N HIS A 14 32.63 17.50 -26.63
CA HIS A 14 33.28 17.33 -25.34
C HIS A 14 32.35 17.80 -24.22
N SER A 15 32.27 17.01 -23.14
CA SER A 15 31.68 17.43 -21.86
C SER A 15 32.82 17.73 -20.87
N PRO A 16 32.87 18.90 -20.22
CA PRO A 16 33.97 19.26 -19.34
C PRO A 16 33.87 18.55 -17.98
N TYR A 17 34.90 17.79 -17.63
CA TYR A 17 35.16 17.31 -16.28
C TYR A 17 35.73 18.46 -15.43
N ILE A 18 35.30 18.61 -14.18
CA ILE A 18 35.77 19.69 -13.28
C ILE A 18 36.61 19.07 -12.16
N ASP A 19 37.87 19.48 -12.10
CA ASP A 19 38.82 19.13 -11.03
C ASP A 19 38.61 20.08 -9.82
N PRO A 20 38.47 19.56 -8.57
CA PRO A 20 38.29 20.39 -7.38
C PRO A 20 39.51 21.22 -6.91
N HIS A 21 40.70 21.11 -7.53
CA HIS A 21 41.97 21.51 -6.87
C HIS A 21 42.94 22.43 -7.66
N ASP A 22 42.46 23.45 -8.39
CA ASP A 22 43.33 24.58 -8.84
C ASP A 22 42.90 25.97 -8.27
N PRO A 23 43.69 26.58 -7.37
CA PRO A 23 43.40 27.88 -6.76
C PRO A 23 43.98 29.08 -7.55
N LYS A 24 43.80 29.16 -8.88
CA LYS A 24 44.32 30.29 -9.71
C LYS A 24 43.37 30.83 -10.78
N ASN A 25 42.49 31.75 -10.40
CA ASN A 25 42.44 33.04 -11.11
C ASN A 25 41.73 34.14 -10.31
N SER A 26 42.26 35.36 -10.36
CA SER A 26 41.66 36.54 -9.74
C SER A 26 41.92 37.80 -10.57
N MET A 27 41.19 38.88 -10.28
CA MET A 27 41.40 40.25 -10.79
C MET A 27 41.12 40.53 -12.28
N ARG A 28 39.94 41.09 -12.58
CA ARG A 28 39.75 42.51 -13.03
C ARG A 28 38.54 42.72 -13.95
N THR A 29 37.64 43.61 -13.51
CA THR A 29 37.35 44.89 -14.20
C THR A 29 36.83 45.90 -13.16
N THR A 30 37.01 47.20 -13.39
CA THR A 30 36.71 48.26 -12.41
C THR A 30 36.00 49.46 -13.05
N LYS A 31 35.16 50.16 -12.27
CA LYS A 31 35.14 51.63 -12.09
C LYS A 31 34.16 52.01 -10.95
N PRO A 32 34.28 53.21 -10.32
CA PRO A 32 33.87 53.41 -8.91
C PRO A 32 33.03 54.69 -8.67
N ILE A 33 33.06 55.20 -7.41
CA ILE A 33 32.46 56.45 -6.88
C ILE A 33 31.03 56.22 -6.34
N ASP A 34 30.61 56.69 -5.15
CA ASP A 34 31.18 57.75 -4.28
C ASP A 34 31.35 57.38 -2.77
N LYS A 35 31.85 58.33 -1.96
CA LYS A 35 32.09 58.23 -0.51
C LYS A 35 31.12 59.09 0.32
N ASN A 36 30.79 58.61 1.53
CA ASN A 36 30.65 59.35 2.82
C ASN A 36 29.89 58.44 3.82
N SER A 37 30.10 58.48 5.15
CA SER A 37 31.11 59.18 5.97
C SER A 37 31.26 58.48 7.34
N SER A 38 32.09 59.06 8.21
CA SER A 38 32.20 58.90 9.68
C SER A 38 30.89 58.62 10.46
N ASP A 39 30.90 58.06 11.68
CA ASP A 39 32.01 58.01 12.66
C ASP A 39 31.99 56.86 13.70
N THR A 40 33.07 56.83 14.50
CA THR A 40 33.38 56.03 15.71
C THR A 40 32.24 55.65 16.68
N LEU A 41 32.30 54.41 17.23
CA LEU A 41 32.87 54.17 18.57
C LEU A 41 33.06 52.66 18.89
N ARG A 42 33.68 52.35 20.04
CA ARG A 42 34.27 51.03 20.40
C ARG A 42 33.99 50.70 21.88
N LYS A 43 33.93 49.39 22.22
CA LYS A 43 33.73 48.72 23.53
C LYS A 43 32.30 48.16 23.75
N GLN A 44 32.10 47.05 24.47
CA GLN A 44 32.99 45.93 24.83
C GLN A 44 32.16 44.64 25.10
N GLU A 45 32.85 43.52 25.28
CA GLU A 45 32.38 42.17 25.67
C GLU A 45 31.05 42.07 26.47
N GLN A 46 30.17 41.14 26.07
CA GLN A 46 29.88 39.90 26.84
C GLN A 46 28.87 38.96 26.13
N HIS A 47 29.14 37.66 26.23
CA HIS A 47 28.20 36.53 26.09
C HIS A 47 28.09 35.85 27.48
N PRO A 48 27.12 34.94 27.80
CA PRO A 48 26.32 34.13 26.87
C PRO A 48 24.82 33.87 27.29
N TRP A 49 24.18 32.93 26.59
CA TRP A 49 23.01 32.09 26.96
C TRP A 49 21.88 32.66 27.86
N SER A 50 20.64 32.65 27.34
CA SER A 50 19.59 31.71 27.79
C SER A 50 18.25 31.89 27.04
N SER A 51 17.34 30.93 27.23
CA SER A 51 16.06 30.76 26.54
C SER A 51 14.90 31.58 27.12
N CYS A 52 13.95 31.99 26.26
CA CYS A 52 12.60 32.40 26.69
C CYS A 52 11.49 31.78 25.81
N HIS A 53 10.64 30.94 26.41
CA HIS A 53 9.27 30.74 25.95
C HIS A 53 8.39 31.88 26.47
N HIS A 54 7.46 32.40 25.65
CA HIS A 54 6.34 33.18 26.16
C HIS A 54 5.07 33.00 25.31
N PRO A 55 3.95 32.56 25.90
CA PRO A 55 2.61 32.72 25.34
C PRO A 55 1.99 34.04 25.81
N THR A 56 1.40 34.82 24.90
CA THR A 56 0.78 36.11 25.24
C THR A 56 -0.75 36.07 25.13
N ARG A 57 -1.42 36.34 26.27
CA ARG A 57 -2.85 36.66 26.37
C ARG A 57 -3.00 38.10 26.90
N SER A 58 -3.50 39.00 26.06
CA SER A 58 -4.18 40.24 26.47
C SER A 58 -5.04 40.69 25.28
N ALA A 59 -6.36 40.86 25.41
CA ALA A 59 -7.15 41.74 26.29
C ALA A 59 -7.19 43.18 25.77
N CYS A 60 -8.40 43.62 25.41
CA CYS A 60 -8.66 44.94 24.82
C CYS A 60 -8.62 46.06 25.87
N ASN A 61 -8.28 47.26 25.43
CA ASN A 61 -8.75 48.51 26.01
C ASN A 61 -8.97 49.55 24.89
N ALA A 62 -9.85 50.52 25.10
CA ALA A 62 -10.27 51.45 24.05
C ALA A 62 -10.41 52.90 24.57
N SER A 63 -9.97 53.87 23.77
CA SER A 63 -10.16 55.30 24.01
C SER A 63 -10.24 56.10 22.69
N ARG A 64 -10.83 57.30 22.76
CA ARG A 64 -11.39 58.06 21.62
C ARG A 64 -10.46 59.17 21.11
N SER A 65 -10.53 59.44 19.81
CA SER A 65 -10.45 60.79 19.18
C SER A 65 -10.65 60.63 17.65
N SER A 66 -11.19 61.53 16.82
CA SER A 66 -12.16 62.64 16.88
C SER A 66 -11.85 63.54 15.67
N GLY A 67 -12.72 63.62 14.66
CA GLY A 67 -12.47 64.41 13.44
C GLY A 67 -13.68 64.38 12.48
N PRO A 68 -14.15 65.51 11.90
CA PRO A 68 -15.47 65.55 11.23
C PRO A 68 -15.44 65.87 9.72
N CYS A 69 -16.53 65.53 9.00
CA CYS A 69 -17.12 66.41 7.97
C CYS A 69 -18.60 66.04 7.62
N THR A 70 -19.48 66.99 7.97
CA THR A 70 -20.55 67.60 7.13
C THR A 70 -21.60 66.76 6.38
N CYS A 71 -22.88 67.11 6.62
CA CYS A 71 -24.05 66.59 5.91
C CYS A 71 -24.67 67.64 4.96
N ARG A 72 -25.30 67.19 3.86
CA ARG A 72 -26.40 67.90 3.18
C ARG A 72 -27.58 66.95 2.96
N LYS A 73 -28.81 67.46 3.04
CA LYS A 73 -30.07 66.74 2.78
C LYS A 73 -30.66 67.15 1.43
N CYS A 74 -31.38 66.23 0.78
CA CYS A 74 -32.77 66.40 0.32
C CYS A 74 -33.36 65.05 -0.15
N THR A 75 -34.67 64.85 0.07
CA THR A 75 -35.63 63.94 -0.63
C THR A 75 -35.20 62.47 -0.94
N GLN A 76 -35.83 61.39 -0.43
CA GLN A 76 -37.26 60.96 -0.46
C GLN A 76 -37.86 60.88 -1.87
N ASP A 77 -38.50 59.80 -2.33
CA ASP A 77 -38.70 58.40 -1.88
C ASP A 77 -38.57 57.51 -3.17
N GLY A 78 -38.44 56.18 -3.27
CA GLY A 78 -38.77 55.01 -2.45
C GLY A 78 -39.43 53.96 -3.37
N GLY A 79 -39.04 52.67 -3.43
CA GLY A 79 -37.86 52.02 -2.83
C GLY A 79 -37.76 50.50 -3.10
N ARG A 80 -36.61 49.93 -2.69
CA ARG A 80 -36.28 48.50 -2.44
C ARG A 80 -36.27 47.47 -3.60
N PRO A 81 -35.06 47.09 -4.08
CA PRO A 81 -34.73 45.72 -4.46
C PRO A 81 -34.29 44.87 -3.23
N SER A 82 -34.03 43.58 -3.43
CA SER A 82 -33.76 42.57 -2.40
C SER A 82 -32.28 42.39 -2.01
N TRP A 83 -31.99 42.39 -0.71
CA TRP A 83 -30.75 41.87 -0.09
C TRP A 83 -31.10 41.32 1.30
N TRP A 84 -30.35 40.32 1.79
CA TRP A 84 -29.87 40.26 3.18
C TRP A 84 -28.73 39.25 3.33
N SER A 85 -27.56 39.74 3.73
CA SER A 85 -26.36 38.95 3.98
C SER A 85 -25.88 39.18 5.42
N TRP A 86 -26.07 38.16 6.29
CA TRP A 86 -25.36 37.99 7.58
C TRP A 86 -25.55 39.13 8.63
N PRO A 87 -25.02 38.98 9.85
CA PRO A 87 -25.13 37.82 10.75
C PRO A 87 -25.79 38.23 12.10
N SER A 88 -26.13 37.27 12.97
CA SER A 88 -26.47 37.59 14.36
C SER A 88 -26.08 36.49 15.35
N CYS A 89 -25.90 36.91 16.61
CA CYS A 89 -25.51 36.06 17.73
C CYS A 89 -26.47 36.28 18.91
N GLY A 90 -26.95 35.18 19.51
CA GLY A 90 -27.41 35.16 20.90
C GLY A 90 -28.90 35.45 21.19
N ARG A 91 -29.47 34.50 21.96
CA ARG A 91 -30.63 34.61 22.88
C ARG A 91 -32.08 34.67 22.32
N GLN A 92 -32.79 33.58 22.60
CA GLN A 92 -34.10 33.51 23.27
C GLN A 92 -35.24 34.47 22.88
N ALA A 93 -36.25 33.92 22.20
CA ALA A 93 -37.67 34.13 22.56
C ALA A 93 -38.50 32.88 22.13
N TRP A 94 -39.70 32.72 22.71
CA TRP A 94 -40.66 31.63 22.41
C TRP A 94 -41.88 32.13 21.63
N SER A 95 -42.40 31.29 20.73
CA SER A 95 -43.78 31.11 20.21
C SER A 95 -43.67 30.68 18.74
N ASP A 96 -44.05 29.47 18.31
CA ASP A 96 -45.32 28.75 18.47
C ASP A 96 -46.52 29.50 17.89
N HIS A 97 -46.76 29.31 16.59
CA HIS A 97 -48.07 28.81 16.18
C HIS A 97 -48.00 28.01 14.87
N ARG A 98 -48.98 27.12 14.69
CA ARG A 98 -49.07 26.12 13.61
C ARG A 98 -49.92 26.64 12.46
N ASN A 99 -49.63 26.21 11.22
CA ASN A 99 -50.59 25.33 10.54
C ASN A 99 -49.98 24.43 9.45
N ARG A 100 -50.76 23.44 8.99
CA ARG A 100 -50.27 22.30 8.19
C ARG A 100 -51.39 21.66 7.34
N THR A 101 -51.12 21.35 6.08
CA THR A 101 -51.85 20.41 5.18
C THR A 101 -51.04 20.30 3.87
N ALA A 102 -51.00 19.22 3.07
CA ALA A 102 -51.20 17.76 3.18
C ALA A 102 -50.51 17.13 1.92
N TYR A 103 -50.23 15.84 1.70
CA TYR A 103 -50.58 14.52 2.25
C TYR A 103 -49.29 13.64 2.33
N GLY A 104 -49.26 12.39 2.81
CA GLY A 104 -50.23 11.65 3.62
C GLY A 104 -49.97 10.12 3.66
N ARG A 105 -50.22 9.52 4.85
CA ARG A 105 -50.60 8.11 5.14
C ARG A 105 -49.62 6.96 4.81
N ASN A 106 -49.61 5.82 5.52
CA ASN A 106 -50.11 5.34 6.83
C ASN A 106 -49.32 4.02 7.15
N ASP A 107 -49.37 3.32 8.30
CA ASP A 107 -50.13 3.47 9.56
C ASP A 107 -49.33 2.85 10.75
N ALA A 108 -49.70 3.19 11.99
CA ALA A 108 -49.48 2.39 13.21
C ALA A 108 -50.11 3.08 14.45
N TYR A 109 -50.83 2.33 15.29
CA TYR A 109 -51.64 2.81 16.43
C TYR A 109 -51.57 1.78 17.59
N PRO A 110 -51.88 2.12 18.87
CA PRO A 110 -51.39 3.22 19.70
C PRO A 110 -50.89 2.74 21.11
N GLY A 111 -50.21 3.58 21.93
CA GLY A 111 -49.50 3.07 23.13
C GLY A 111 -49.27 3.95 24.39
N ARG A 112 -50.19 4.85 24.77
CA ARG A 112 -50.18 5.62 26.06
C ARG A 112 -49.02 6.63 26.27
N ARG A 113 -49.08 7.37 27.39
CA ARG A 113 -48.28 8.56 27.73
C ARG A 113 -47.67 8.47 29.14
N GLY A 114 -46.49 9.07 29.35
CA GLY A 114 -45.91 9.39 30.66
C GLY A 114 -44.77 10.40 30.49
N LYS A 115 -44.58 11.36 31.41
CA LYS A 115 -43.44 12.30 31.41
C LYS A 115 -42.51 12.05 32.64
N PRO A 116 -41.59 12.95 33.07
CA PRO A 116 -40.18 12.57 33.18
C PRO A 116 -39.60 12.75 34.60
N TYR A 117 -38.32 12.41 34.79
CA TYR A 117 -37.34 12.97 35.77
C TYR A 117 -36.02 12.19 35.43
N GLN A 118 -34.83 12.78 35.25
CA GLN A 118 -33.90 13.36 36.25
C GLN A 118 -33.76 12.49 37.52
N THR A 119 -32.58 12.16 38.04
CA THR A 119 -31.25 12.75 37.86
C THR A 119 -30.13 11.72 38.08
N ASN A 120 -28.90 12.09 37.70
CA ASN A 120 -27.57 11.55 38.08
C ASN A 120 -27.50 10.37 39.07
N LEU A 121 -26.75 9.31 38.70
CA LEU A 121 -26.16 8.36 39.64
C LEU A 121 -24.63 8.53 39.66
N VAL A 122 -24.04 8.60 40.85
CA VAL A 122 -22.57 8.65 41.06
C VAL A 122 -22.22 7.85 42.32
N LEU A 123 -21.44 6.75 42.15
CA LEU A 123 -20.70 5.98 43.17
C LEU A 123 -21.48 5.37 44.37
N GLY A 124 -21.06 4.17 44.81
CA GLY A 124 -21.57 3.57 46.07
C GLY A 124 -21.57 2.04 46.14
N ASN A 125 -20.39 1.43 46.31
CA ASN A 125 -20.22 -0.03 46.43
C ASN A 125 -20.86 -0.66 47.68
N LEU A 126 -21.20 -1.97 47.57
CA LEU A 126 -21.26 -2.97 48.66
C LEU A 126 -22.43 -2.78 49.70
N VAL A 127 -22.98 -3.79 50.41
CA VAL A 127 -22.61 -5.19 50.73
C VAL A 127 -23.86 -6.12 50.69
N LYS A 128 -23.67 -7.41 50.33
CA LYS A 128 -24.47 -8.65 50.59
C LYS A 128 -25.90 -8.52 51.20
N GLY A 129 -26.91 -9.16 50.58
CA GLY A 129 -28.26 -9.21 51.18
C GLY A 129 -29.26 -10.32 50.77
N VAL A 130 -29.14 -10.96 49.60
CA VAL A 130 -30.12 -12.00 49.17
C VAL A 130 -29.44 -13.25 48.62
N LEU A 131 -29.51 -14.32 49.40
CA LEU A 131 -29.44 -15.71 48.93
C LEU A 131 -30.87 -16.27 48.82
N ALA A 132 -31.02 -17.39 48.11
CA ALA A 132 -32.19 -18.28 48.17
C ALA A 132 -33.56 -17.77 47.63
N ALA A 133 -33.58 -17.16 46.43
CA ALA A 133 -34.73 -17.27 45.52
C ALA A 133 -34.28 -17.10 44.05
N GLY A 134 -34.55 -18.10 43.19
CA GLY A 134 -34.34 -17.96 41.73
C GLY A 134 -33.90 -19.24 40.99
N LEU A 135 -33.02 -20.06 41.58
CA LEU A 135 -32.46 -21.27 40.96
C LEU A 135 -33.42 -22.49 40.96
N SER A 136 -34.68 -22.29 40.56
CA SER A 136 -35.67 -23.37 40.37
C SER A 136 -36.51 -23.25 39.08
N LEU A 137 -36.37 -22.17 38.28
CA LEU A 137 -37.25 -21.91 37.13
C LEU A 137 -36.58 -21.94 35.74
N ALA A 138 -35.24 -21.91 35.66
CA ALA A 138 -34.52 -21.89 34.37
C ALA A 138 -34.30 -23.29 33.76
N VAL A 139 -34.25 -24.35 34.56
CA VAL A 139 -33.87 -25.71 34.10
C VAL A 139 -35.05 -26.47 33.45
N GLY A 140 -36.29 -26.16 33.83
CA GLY A 140 -37.48 -26.88 33.34
C GLY A 140 -37.96 -26.51 31.93
N LEU A 141 -37.46 -25.43 31.33
CA LEU A 141 -37.99 -24.86 30.09
C LEU A 141 -37.22 -25.26 28.82
N ILE A 142 -35.93 -25.55 28.92
CA ILE A 142 -35.11 -25.99 27.77
C ILE A 142 -35.43 -27.44 27.37
N GLN A 143 -35.94 -28.26 28.30
CA GLN A 143 -36.21 -29.68 28.09
C GLN A 143 -37.53 -29.98 27.34
N ARG A 144 -38.25 -28.97 26.83
CA ARG A 144 -39.55 -29.14 26.13
C ARG A 144 -39.60 -28.65 24.67
N HIS A 145 -38.45 -28.40 24.04
CA HIS A 145 -38.39 -28.06 22.59
C HIS A 145 -37.49 -29.00 21.74
N ALA A 146 -36.81 -29.97 22.35
CA ALA A 146 -36.04 -30.98 21.60
C ALA A 146 -36.91 -32.13 21.03
N ILE A 147 -38.15 -32.29 21.50
CA ILE A 147 -39.05 -33.41 21.14
C ILE A 147 -40.24 -32.85 20.34
N SER A 148 -39.97 -32.42 19.10
CA SER A 148 -41.00 -31.97 18.13
C SER A 148 -40.55 -32.03 16.65
N ILE A 149 -39.26 -32.21 16.37
CA ILE A 149 -38.70 -32.12 15.01
C ILE A 149 -38.40 -33.51 14.40
N PHE A 150 -38.35 -34.58 15.21
CA PHE A 150 -37.89 -35.91 14.76
C PHE A 150 -38.96 -36.82 14.12
N ASP A 151 -40.26 -36.47 14.16
CA ASP A 151 -41.34 -37.25 13.54
C ASP A 151 -41.72 -36.82 12.11
N GLY A 152 -41.10 -35.75 11.58
CA GLY A 152 -41.49 -35.17 10.29
C GLY A 152 -41.05 -35.93 9.03
N VAL A 153 -40.01 -36.77 9.11
CA VAL A 153 -39.26 -37.25 7.92
C VAL A 153 -39.24 -38.79 7.82
N ARG A 154 -40.37 -39.44 8.08
CA ARG A 154 -40.50 -40.92 7.96
C ARG A 154 -41.64 -41.39 7.06
N ARG A 155 -41.97 -40.62 6.00
CA ARG A 155 -42.93 -41.02 4.93
C ARG A 155 -42.53 -40.52 3.53
N ARG A 156 -41.59 -41.22 2.87
CA ARG A 156 -41.59 -41.51 1.41
C ARG A 156 -40.40 -42.40 1.00
N HIS A 157 -40.53 -43.04 -0.16
CA HIS A 157 -39.56 -43.92 -0.85
C HIS A 157 -39.36 -45.35 -0.33
N THR A 158 -40.31 -46.21 -0.70
CA THR A 158 -40.06 -47.62 -1.02
C THR A 158 -39.74 -47.77 -2.52
N HIS A 159 -38.64 -48.43 -2.89
CA HIS A 159 -38.56 -49.46 -3.95
C HIS A 159 -37.11 -49.86 -4.26
N LEU A 160 -36.84 -51.18 -4.17
CA LEU A 160 -35.78 -51.94 -4.86
C LEU A 160 -34.29 -51.55 -4.58
N ALA A 161 -33.31 -52.45 -4.65
CA ALA A 161 -33.25 -53.90 -4.39
C ALA A 161 -31.76 -54.33 -4.34
N GLY A 162 -31.42 -55.34 -3.54
CA GLY A 162 -30.23 -56.17 -3.76
C GLY A 162 -29.13 -56.15 -2.70
N LEU A 163 -28.86 -57.36 -2.17
CA LEU A 163 -27.55 -57.89 -1.72
C LEU A 163 -26.84 -57.29 -0.50
N ARG A 164 -26.77 -58.15 0.55
CA ARG A 164 -25.55 -58.62 1.27
C ARG A 164 -24.59 -57.60 1.93
N ASP A 165 -24.13 -57.78 3.17
CA ASP A 165 -24.40 -58.84 4.18
C ASP A 165 -24.07 -58.36 5.61
N VAL A 166 -24.83 -58.85 6.59
CA VAL A 166 -24.38 -59.36 7.93
C VAL A 166 -23.33 -58.50 8.70
N ASN A 167 -23.63 -57.83 9.83
CA ASN A 167 -23.93 -58.47 11.13
C ASN A 167 -24.38 -57.51 12.29
N HIS A 168 -24.66 -58.09 13.48
CA HIS A 168 -25.13 -57.52 14.78
C HIS A 168 -24.59 -56.12 15.22
N LEU A 169 -25.28 -55.21 15.94
CA LEU A 169 -26.48 -55.18 16.83
C LEU A 169 -26.25 -55.48 18.35
N CYS A 170 -26.44 -54.43 19.19
CA CYS A 170 -27.04 -54.41 20.56
C CYS A 170 -26.19 -54.02 21.82
N CYS A 171 -26.93 -53.72 22.91
CA CYS A 171 -26.54 -53.35 24.30
C CYS A 171 -25.90 -51.95 24.49
N VAL A 172 -26.45 -50.95 25.22
CA VAL A 172 -27.53 -50.75 26.22
C VAL A 172 -27.16 -50.94 27.72
N GLY A 173 -27.04 -49.80 28.43
CA GLY A 173 -27.14 -49.68 29.91
C GLY A 173 -25.86 -49.86 30.73
N CYS A 174 -25.76 -49.44 32.02
CA CYS A 174 -26.55 -48.49 32.82
C CYS A 174 -25.83 -48.20 34.19
N TRP A 175 -26.35 -47.27 35.01
CA TRP A 175 -25.95 -46.95 36.43
C TRP A 175 -24.55 -46.33 36.70
N ARG A 176 -24.22 -45.81 37.91
CA ARG A 176 -24.88 -44.75 38.75
C ARG A 176 -23.97 -44.34 39.95
N LEU A 177 -23.70 -43.03 40.14
CA LEU A 177 -23.20 -42.36 41.39
C LEU A 177 -21.84 -42.84 41.99
N SER A 178 -20.96 -41.97 42.49
CA SER A 178 -21.15 -41.13 43.69
C SER A 178 -20.23 -39.88 43.75
N LYS A 179 -20.23 -39.13 44.87
CA LYS A 179 -19.36 -37.97 45.15
C LYS A 179 -18.80 -38.03 46.58
N SER A 180 -17.47 -38.04 46.78
CA SER A 180 -16.79 -37.45 47.98
C SER A 180 -15.27 -37.69 48.01
N GLN A 181 -14.47 -36.67 47.66
CA GLN A 181 -13.05 -36.41 48.02
C GLN A 181 -12.47 -35.39 47.01
N PHE A 182 -11.59 -34.44 47.34
CA PHE A 182 -11.31 -33.78 48.63
C PHE A 182 -10.87 -32.33 48.34
N ARG A 183 -10.74 -31.45 49.34
CA ARG A 183 -10.33 -30.04 49.14
C ARG A 183 -8.81 -29.90 48.99
N GLY A 184 -8.33 -29.05 48.08
CA GLY A 184 -6.93 -28.63 48.04
C GLY A 184 -6.63 -27.54 47.01
N LEU A 185 -6.02 -26.44 47.48
CA LEU A 185 -5.41 -25.32 46.72
C LEU A 185 -6.30 -24.47 45.79
N ALA A 186 -5.95 -23.20 45.66
CA ALA A 186 -6.69 -22.19 44.90
C ALA A 186 -5.74 -21.30 44.07
N SER A 187 -5.47 -21.77 42.85
CA SER A 187 -4.88 -21.01 41.74
C SER A 187 -5.32 -21.68 40.43
N GLU A 188 -5.24 -20.98 39.30
CA GLU A 188 -5.62 -21.49 37.96
C GLU A 188 -7.11 -21.88 37.77
N PHE A 189 -8.04 -20.92 37.90
CA PHE A 189 -9.43 -21.09 37.43
C PHE A 189 -9.82 -20.17 36.27
N CYS A 190 -8.86 -19.90 35.37
CA CYS A 190 -9.09 -19.05 34.18
C CYS A 190 -8.45 -19.57 32.87
N TRP A 191 -7.88 -20.79 32.85
CA TRP A 191 -7.19 -21.36 31.67
C TRP A 191 -7.61 -22.79 31.29
N ALA A 192 -8.61 -23.37 31.97
CA ALA A 192 -8.97 -24.79 31.87
C ALA A 192 -10.38 -25.07 31.29
N VAL A 193 -10.84 -24.25 30.32
CA VAL A 193 -12.13 -24.46 29.63
C VAL A 193 -11.99 -24.63 28.10
N CYS A 194 -10.91 -24.16 27.49
CA CYS A 194 -10.69 -24.24 26.04
C CYS A 194 -9.93 -25.48 25.55
N ALA A 195 -9.60 -26.44 26.44
CA ALA A 195 -8.67 -27.53 26.14
C ALA A 195 -9.12 -28.90 26.68
N ARG A 196 -10.23 -29.45 26.13
CA ARG A 196 -10.49 -30.90 25.90
C ARG A 196 -11.92 -31.15 25.41
N LEU A 197 -12.09 -31.15 24.09
CA LEU A 197 -13.12 -31.95 23.41
C LEU A 197 -12.43 -32.69 22.26
N PRO A 198 -12.66 -34.01 22.08
CA PRO A 198 -12.07 -34.76 20.97
C PRO A 198 -12.73 -34.35 19.64
N LEU A 199 -11.93 -34.07 18.61
CA LEU A 199 -12.40 -33.66 17.28
C LEU A 199 -12.70 -34.88 16.39
N ASP A 200 -13.29 -35.90 16.99
CA ASP A 200 -13.45 -37.25 16.44
C ASP A 200 -14.79 -37.37 15.69
N ARG A 201 -15.09 -36.37 14.83
CA ARG A 201 -16.24 -36.39 13.91
C ARG A 201 -15.85 -35.81 12.56
N ALA A 202 -15.58 -36.70 11.61
CA ALA A 202 -15.41 -36.35 10.20
C ALA A 202 -16.64 -35.62 9.66
N TRP A 203 -16.41 -34.58 8.86
CA TRP A 203 -17.45 -33.86 8.14
C TRP A 203 -17.78 -34.64 6.84
N PRO A 204 -19.05 -34.95 6.55
CA PRO A 204 -19.40 -35.70 5.34
C PRO A 204 -19.27 -34.82 4.09
N GLY A 205 -18.08 -34.83 3.49
CA GLY A 205 -17.74 -34.05 2.30
C GLY A 205 -16.25 -34.10 1.93
N GLN A 206 -15.54 -35.17 2.30
CA GLN A 206 -14.10 -35.30 2.09
C GLN A 206 -13.73 -36.68 1.52
N GLN A 207 -14.31 -36.98 0.36
CA GLN A 207 -13.78 -37.93 -0.62
C GLN A 207 -13.58 -37.14 -1.93
N ASP A 208 -12.76 -37.66 -2.85
CA ASP A 208 -12.37 -37.00 -4.11
C ASP A 208 -11.50 -35.73 -3.97
N LEU A 209 -10.45 -35.81 -3.13
CA LEU A 209 -9.29 -34.90 -3.20
C LEU A 209 -8.00 -35.57 -3.73
N GLU A 210 -8.02 -36.88 -3.99
CA GLU A 210 -6.89 -37.63 -4.60
C GLU A 210 -6.95 -37.64 -6.14
N LEU A 211 -6.97 -36.48 -6.81
CA LEU A 211 -6.92 -36.44 -8.28
C LEU A 211 -6.21 -35.22 -8.91
N TYR A 212 -5.20 -34.67 -8.23
CA TYR A 212 -4.23 -33.72 -8.84
C TYR A 212 -2.76 -34.13 -8.65
N ASN A 213 -2.49 -35.44 -8.61
CA ASN A 213 -1.16 -35.99 -8.87
C ASN A 213 -0.85 -35.91 -10.38
N THR A 214 -0.53 -34.71 -10.86
CA THR A 214 0.06 -34.51 -12.19
C THR A 214 1.37 -35.27 -12.23
N LYS A 215 1.46 -36.30 -13.10
CA LYS A 215 2.71 -37.05 -13.27
C LYS A 215 3.78 -36.14 -13.87
N MET A 216 4.72 -35.68 -13.05
CA MET A 216 5.92 -35.01 -13.52
C MET A 216 6.75 -35.98 -14.36
N SER A 217 6.69 -35.83 -15.68
CA SER A 217 7.65 -36.44 -16.59
C SER A 217 8.97 -35.70 -16.45
N VAL A 218 9.91 -36.26 -15.69
CA VAL A 218 11.26 -35.68 -15.56
C VAL A 218 11.98 -35.82 -16.90
N ALA A 219 12.01 -34.73 -17.66
CA ALA A 219 12.87 -34.52 -18.80
C ALA A 219 13.80 -33.33 -18.51
N ASP A 220 15.08 -33.48 -18.82
CA ASP A 220 16.07 -32.41 -19.02
C ASP A 220 16.22 -31.30 -17.96
N GLY A 221 16.30 -31.69 -16.68
CA GLY A 221 17.25 -31.08 -15.71
C GLY A 221 17.07 -29.61 -15.29
N THR A 222 16.04 -28.92 -15.79
CA THR A 222 15.61 -27.59 -15.35
C THR A 222 14.26 -27.70 -14.64
N ALA A 223 14.09 -27.00 -13.51
CA ALA A 223 12.81 -26.97 -12.82
C ALA A 223 11.85 -26.03 -13.56
N GLU A 224 10.78 -26.58 -14.14
CA GLU A 224 9.73 -25.77 -14.78
C GLU A 224 9.03 -24.88 -13.74
N ILE A 225 9.07 -23.56 -13.94
CA ILE A 225 8.56 -22.56 -13.00
C ILE A 225 7.03 -22.42 -13.16
N ALA A 226 6.29 -23.46 -12.75
CA ALA A 226 4.85 -23.55 -12.96
C ALA A 226 4.06 -22.53 -12.12
N VAL A 227 3.38 -21.58 -12.78
CA VAL A 227 2.46 -20.62 -12.12
C VAL A 227 1.11 -21.30 -11.83
N PRO A 228 0.66 -21.42 -10.55
CA PRO A 228 -0.57 -22.15 -10.20
C PRO A 228 -1.86 -21.56 -10.78
N THR A 229 -2.75 -22.44 -11.26
CA THR A 229 -4.10 -22.07 -11.75
C THR A 229 -5.15 -22.01 -10.63
N GLY A 230 -6.41 -21.68 -10.95
CA GLY A 230 -7.57 -21.76 -10.05
C GLY A 230 -7.79 -20.55 -9.12
N GLY A 231 -6.84 -19.61 -9.11
CA GLY A 231 -6.85 -18.39 -8.32
C GLY A 231 -5.93 -17.34 -8.96
N VAL A 232 -5.40 -16.43 -8.15
CA VAL A 232 -4.40 -15.44 -8.54
C VAL A 232 -3.13 -15.62 -7.74
N ASN A 233 -1.99 -15.44 -8.39
CA ASN A 233 -0.68 -15.43 -7.75
C ASN A 233 -0.18 -13.98 -7.67
N VAL A 234 0.69 -13.65 -6.72
CA VAL A 234 0.99 -12.25 -6.38
C VAL A 234 2.50 -12.05 -6.18
N VAL A 235 3.04 -10.95 -6.71
CA VAL A 235 4.42 -10.51 -6.49
C VAL A 235 4.40 -9.15 -5.76
N LEU A 236 4.87 -9.12 -4.51
CA LEU A 236 4.90 -7.90 -3.67
C LEU A 236 6.33 -7.57 -3.22
N GLY A 237 6.62 -6.28 -3.01
CA GLY A 237 7.90 -5.83 -2.46
C GLY A 237 7.89 -5.92 -0.94
N ALA A 238 8.91 -6.54 -0.35
CA ALA A 238 8.96 -6.80 1.08
C ALA A 238 9.57 -5.65 1.92
N GLN A 239 10.26 -4.68 1.28
CA GLN A 239 11.03 -3.63 1.95
C GLN A 239 10.43 -2.24 1.62
N TRP A 240 11.26 -1.25 1.23
CA TRP A 240 10.85 0.11 0.84
C TRP A 240 10.84 0.33 -0.69
N GLY A 241 10.72 -0.74 -1.48
CA GLY A 241 10.71 -0.67 -2.94
C GLY A 241 12.06 -0.96 -3.58
N ASP A 242 12.09 -0.91 -4.91
CA ASP A 242 13.28 -1.17 -5.73
C ASP A 242 13.97 -2.53 -5.47
N GLU A 243 13.19 -3.54 -5.04
CA GLU A 243 13.66 -4.92 -4.82
C GLU A 243 13.73 -5.75 -6.11
N GLY A 244 13.53 -5.15 -7.30
CA GLY A 244 13.63 -5.87 -8.58
C GLY A 244 12.43 -6.75 -8.94
N LYS A 245 11.23 -6.50 -8.39
CA LYS A 245 9.98 -7.22 -8.71
C LYS A 245 9.75 -7.51 -10.20
N GLY A 246 10.04 -6.52 -11.06
CA GLY A 246 9.88 -6.66 -12.52
C GLY A 246 10.65 -7.86 -13.10
N LYS A 247 11.81 -8.21 -12.55
CA LYS A 247 12.56 -9.41 -12.98
C LYS A 247 11.86 -10.71 -12.58
N LEU A 248 11.16 -10.78 -11.45
CA LEU A 248 10.35 -11.96 -11.12
C LEU A 248 9.12 -12.05 -12.03
N VAL A 249 8.46 -10.91 -12.32
CA VAL A 249 7.35 -10.87 -13.27
C VAL A 249 7.81 -11.27 -14.68
N ASP A 250 9.03 -10.89 -15.07
CA ASP A 250 9.69 -11.28 -16.33
C ASP A 250 9.98 -12.79 -16.39
N VAL A 251 10.60 -13.37 -15.35
CA VAL A 251 10.87 -14.81 -15.25
C VAL A 251 9.57 -15.65 -15.22
N LEU A 252 8.52 -15.15 -14.55
CA LEU A 252 7.19 -15.77 -14.57
C LEU A 252 6.37 -15.43 -15.84
N CYS A 253 6.91 -14.61 -16.75
CA CYS A 253 6.09 -13.97 -17.79
C CYS A 253 5.56 -14.96 -18.83
N ASP A 254 6.36 -15.96 -19.21
CA ASP A 254 6.02 -16.87 -20.32
C ASP A 254 4.83 -17.78 -19.95
N GLU A 255 4.68 -18.09 -18.66
CA GLU A 255 3.58 -18.92 -18.14
C GLU A 255 2.28 -18.15 -17.92
N ILE A 256 2.29 -16.81 -17.77
CA ILE A 256 1.09 -16.05 -17.38
C ILE A 256 0.21 -15.66 -18.57
N GLU A 257 -1.07 -15.98 -18.46
CA GLU A 257 -2.09 -15.58 -19.44
C GLU A 257 -2.70 -14.22 -19.08
N VAL A 258 -2.60 -13.81 -17.80
CA VAL A 258 -3.16 -12.56 -17.30
C VAL A 258 -2.19 -11.88 -16.34
N CYS A 259 -1.80 -10.63 -16.62
CA CYS A 259 -1.07 -9.78 -15.69
C CYS A 259 -1.99 -8.65 -15.18
N ALA A 260 -1.95 -8.34 -13.89
CA ALA A 260 -2.84 -7.34 -13.30
C ALA A 260 -2.12 -6.38 -12.33
N ARG A 261 -2.29 -5.07 -12.53
CA ARG A 261 -1.85 -4.03 -11.60
C ARG A 261 -3.01 -3.66 -10.68
N CYS A 262 -2.87 -3.91 -9.38
CA CYS A 262 -3.94 -3.72 -8.41
C CYS A 262 -4.00 -2.30 -7.80
N GLN A 263 -2.88 -1.59 -7.69
CA GLN A 263 -2.77 -0.32 -6.95
C GLN A 263 -1.58 0.55 -7.42
N GLY A 264 -1.48 1.77 -6.88
CA GLY A 264 -0.48 2.77 -7.24
C GLY A 264 -0.87 3.56 -8.49
N GLY A 265 0.13 4.07 -9.22
CA GLY A 265 0.00 4.72 -10.53
C GLY A 265 1.36 4.76 -11.24
N ASN A 266 1.64 5.83 -11.99
CA ASN A 266 2.95 6.09 -12.62
C ASN A 266 4.07 6.52 -11.64
N ASN A 267 3.98 6.10 -10.39
CA ASN A 267 4.97 6.32 -9.32
C ASN A 267 5.77 5.06 -8.96
N ALA A 268 5.37 3.90 -9.48
CA ALA A 268 6.25 2.75 -9.61
C ALA A 268 6.86 2.75 -11.02
N GLY A 269 8.05 2.16 -11.16
CA GLY A 269 8.76 1.98 -12.42
C GLY A 269 9.49 0.65 -12.42
N HIS A 270 9.29 -0.16 -13.45
CA HIS A 270 9.89 -1.49 -13.59
C HIS A 270 10.53 -1.61 -14.98
N THR A 271 11.86 -1.67 -14.99
CA THR A 271 12.64 -2.04 -16.17
C THR A 271 12.57 -3.55 -16.36
N ILE A 272 12.28 -4.00 -17.59
CA ILE A 272 12.43 -5.39 -18.07
C ILE A 272 13.34 -5.37 -19.30
N VAL A 273 14.10 -6.45 -19.55
CA VAL A 273 14.99 -6.58 -20.72
C VAL A 273 14.72 -7.91 -21.42
N VAL A 274 13.96 -7.87 -22.51
CA VAL A 274 13.62 -9.04 -23.33
C VAL A 274 14.36 -8.93 -24.66
N ASN A 275 15.07 -10.00 -25.05
CA ASN A 275 15.85 -10.07 -26.30
C ASN A 275 16.82 -8.87 -26.50
N GLY A 276 17.42 -8.39 -25.41
CA GLY A 276 18.29 -7.21 -25.40
C GLY A 276 17.57 -5.85 -25.47
N VAL A 277 16.25 -5.82 -25.68
CA VAL A 277 15.46 -4.60 -25.73
C VAL A 277 14.95 -4.26 -24.33
N LYS A 278 15.29 -3.05 -23.86
CA LYS A 278 14.87 -2.51 -22.57
C LYS A 278 13.48 -1.87 -22.66
N TYR A 279 12.54 -2.32 -21.84
CA TYR A 279 11.19 -1.77 -21.64
C TYR A 279 11.06 -1.18 -20.22
N ASP A 280 10.31 -0.09 -20.06
CA ASP A 280 10.24 0.69 -18.81
C ASP A 280 8.78 0.97 -18.40
N PHE A 281 8.17 -0.01 -17.74
CA PHE A 281 6.76 -0.01 -17.36
C PHE A 281 6.50 0.84 -16.11
N HIS A 282 5.38 1.57 -16.08
CA HIS A 282 4.99 2.47 -14.99
C HIS A 282 3.51 2.29 -14.59
N ILE A 283 2.56 2.45 -15.51
CA ILE A 283 1.13 2.15 -15.33
C ILE A 283 0.77 0.79 -15.94
N LEU A 284 1.34 0.46 -17.10
CA LEU A 284 1.06 -0.79 -17.80
C LEU A 284 1.59 -1.97 -16.95
N PRO A 285 0.82 -3.07 -16.81
CA PRO A 285 1.33 -4.31 -16.23
C PRO A 285 2.49 -4.85 -17.07
N SER A 286 3.59 -5.22 -16.42
CA SER A 286 4.83 -5.55 -17.14
C SER A 286 4.79 -6.91 -17.87
N GLY A 287 3.80 -7.76 -17.55
CA GLY A 287 3.50 -8.99 -18.29
C GLY A 287 3.10 -8.78 -19.77
N LEU A 288 2.92 -7.53 -20.19
CA LEU A 288 2.67 -7.14 -21.57
C LEU A 288 3.80 -7.58 -22.54
N VAL A 289 5.01 -7.87 -22.04
CA VAL A 289 6.10 -8.43 -22.87
C VAL A 289 5.83 -9.84 -23.41
N ASN A 290 5.06 -10.69 -22.71
CA ASN A 290 4.57 -11.95 -23.27
C ASN A 290 3.43 -11.64 -24.26
N PRO A 291 3.52 -12.00 -25.56
CA PRO A 291 2.48 -11.71 -26.55
C PRO A 291 1.14 -12.38 -26.26
N ASN A 292 1.13 -13.51 -25.53
CA ASN A 292 -0.09 -14.23 -25.17
C ASN A 292 -0.80 -13.66 -23.92
N CYS A 293 -0.13 -12.80 -23.16
CA CYS A 293 -0.65 -12.26 -21.91
C CYS A 293 -1.61 -11.08 -22.15
N VAL A 294 -2.73 -11.04 -21.41
CA VAL A 294 -3.64 -9.88 -21.36
C VAL A 294 -3.51 -9.13 -20.02
N ASN A 295 -3.58 -7.80 -20.10
CA ASN A 295 -3.05 -6.92 -19.06
C ASN A 295 -4.15 -6.01 -18.49
N LEU A 296 -4.40 -6.07 -17.19
CA LEU A 296 -5.44 -5.32 -16.50
C LEU A 296 -4.88 -4.23 -15.58
N ILE A 297 -5.35 -3.00 -15.76
CA ILE A 297 -5.18 -1.89 -14.81
C ILE A 297 -6.44 -1.85 -13.93
N GLY A 298 -6.29 -2.25 -12.67
CA GLY A 298 -7.39 -2.53 -11.74
C GLY A 298 -7.96 -1.31 -11.01
N THR A 299 -9.18 -1.46 -10.48
CA THR A 299 -9.95 -0.48 -9.70
C THR A 299 -9.17 0.27 -8.60
N GLY A 300 -8.17 -0.38 -8.00
CA GLY A 300 -7.33 0.22 -6.96
C GLY A 300 -6.36 1.29 -7.46
N VAL A 301 -5.98 1.25 -8.75
CA VAL A 301 -5.01 2.14 -9.42
C VAL A 301 -5.58 3.57 -9.59
N VAL A 302 -4.69 4.56 -9.50
CA VAL A 302 -4.93 5.93 -9.98
C VAL A 302 -4.21 6.11 -11.33
N ILE A 303 -4.97 6.32 -12.41
CA ILE A 303 -4.47 6.39 -13.78
C ILE A 303 -4.28 7.84 -14.22
N HIS A 304 -3.06 8.20 -14.62
CA HIS A 304 -2.78 9.43 -15.36
C HIS A 304 -2.87 9.10 -16.86
N ILE A 305 -3.99 9.47 -17.49
CA ILE A 305 -4.31 9.06 -18.86
C ILE A 305 -3.28 9.58 -19.89
N PRO A 306 -2.74 10.81 -19.79
CA PRO A 306 -1.66 11.25 -20.67
C PRO A 306 -0.38 10.42 -20.54
N ALA A 307 0.04 10.05 -19.32
CA ALA A 307 1.21 9.19 -19.12
C ALA A 307 0.97 7.76 -19.62
N PHE A 308 -0.24 7.20 -19.43
CA PHE A 308 -0.62 5.90 -19.98
C PHE A 308 -0.42 5.84 -21.51
N PHE A 309 -0.87 6.86 -22.25
CA PHE A 309 -0.66 6.91 -23.70
C PHE A 309 0.78 7.18 -24.11
N ALA A 310 1.53 8.01 -23.37
CA ALA A 310 2.95 8.24 -23.64
C ALA A 310 3.82 7.00 -23.36
N GLU A 311 3.47 6.21 -22.33
CA GLU A 311 4.08 4.93 -22.00
C GLU A 311 3.78 3.88 -23.08
N LEU A 312 2.52 3.80 -23.53
CA LEU A 312 2.07 2.92 -24.61
C LEU A 312 2.82 3.22 -25.92
N GLU A 313 2.84 4.47 -26.35
CA GLU A 313 3.56 4.91 -27.56
C GLU A 313 5.08 4.61 -27.46
N ALA A 314 5.65 4.67 -26.25
CA ALA A 314 7.07 4.39 -26.03
C ALA A 314 7.44 2.90 -26.04
N ILE A 315 6.50 1.98 -25.78
CA ILE A 315 6.73 0.52 -25.94
C ILE A 315 6.37 0.03 -27.35
N GLU A 316 5.35 0.61 -27.99
CA GLU A 316 4.98 0.28 -29.37
C GLU A 316 6.12 0.67 -30.34
N LYS A 317 6.76 1.83 -30.13
CA LYS A 317 7.99 2.23 -30.85
C LYS A 317 9.20 1.29 -30.66
N LYS A 318 9.17 0.42 -29.65
CA LYS A 318 10.20 -0.61 -29.41
C LYS A 318 9.83 -1.97 -30.04
N GLY A 319 8.67 -2.06 -30.72
CA GLY A 319 8.20 -3.27 -31.41
C GLY A 319 7.21 -4.12 -30.62
N LEU A 320 6.70 -3.64 -29.48
CA LEU A 320 5.76 -4.40 -28.65
C LEU A 320 4.31 -4.12 -29.08
N ASP A 321 3.64 -5.11 -29.68
CA ASP A 321 2.22 -5.05 -30.04
C ASP A 321 1.30 -5.08 -28.81
N SER A 322 0.49 -4.04 -28.64
CA SER A 322 -0.49 -3.89 -27.56
C SER A 322 -1.92 -4.34 -27.92
N THR A 323 -2.17 -4.66 -29.20
CA THR A 323 -3.50 -4.67 -29.81
C THR A 323 -4.46 -5.65 -29.13
N ASN A 324 -5.54 -5.12 -28.52
CA ASN A 324 -6.53 -5.86 -27.72
C ASN A 324 -5.97 -6.59 -26.48
N ARG A 325 -4.74 -6.27 -26.04
CA ARG A 325 -4.08 -6.93 -24.88
C ARG A 325 -4.03 -6.07 -23.61
N ILE A 326 -4.57 -4.86 -23.62
CA ILE A 326 -4.60 -3.93 -22.49
C ILE A 326 -6.06 -3.59 -22.13
N PHE A 327 -6.36 -3.60 -20.83
CA PHE A 327 -7.69 -3.36 -20.27
C PHE A 327 -7.60 -2.46 -19.04
N VAL A 328 -8.54 -1.53 -18.88
CA VAL A 328 -8.58 -0.51 -17.83
C VAL A 328 -9.92 -0.58 -17.11
N SER A 329 -9.93 -0.58 -15.78
CA SER A 329 -11.18 -0.53 -15.04
C SER A 329 -11.89 0.82 -15.21
N ASP A 330 -13.17 0.74 -15.56
CA ASP A 330 -14.19 1.78 -15.41
C ASP A 330 -14.17 2.51 -14.04
N ARG A 331 -13.71 1.84 -12.98
CA ARG A 331 -13.64 2.34 -11.59
C ARG A 331 -12.25 2.82 -11.16
N CYS A 332 -11.22 2.74 -12.02
CA CYS A 332 -9.95 3.44 -11.79
C CYS A 332 -10.20 4.94 -11.56
N HIS A 333 -9.45 5.56 -10.65
CA HIS A 333 -9.54 7.01 -10.40
C HIS A 333 -8.58 7.77 -11.31
N VAL A 334 -8.99 8.95 -11.78
CA VAL A 334 -8.22 9.73 -12.75
C VAL A 334 -7.29 10.72 -12.03
N VAL A 335 -6.01 10.70 -12.41
CA VAL A 335 -5.02 11.71 -12.06
C VAL A 335 -5.04 12.79 -13.15
N PHE A 336 -5.13 14.06 -12.76
CA PHE A 336 -5.10 15.22 -13.65
C PHE A 336 -3.84 16.05 -13.39
N ASP A 337 -3.51 17.00 -14.27
CA ASP A 337 -2.29 17.78 -14.07
C ASP A 337 -2.37 18.75 -12.88
N PHE A 338 -3.58 19.16 -12.45
CA PHE A 338 -3.74 19.85 -11.17
C PHE A 338 -3.41 18.95 -9.96
N HIS A 339 -3.59 17.62 -10.04
CA HIS A 339 -3.17 16.71 -8.97
C HIS A 339 -1.64 16.71 -8.85
N GLN A 340 -0.91 16.75 -9.96
CA GLN A 340 0.56 16.89 -9.97
C GLN A 340 0.99 18.25 -9.36
N LYS A 341 0.34 19.36 -9.76
CA LYS A 341 0.65 20.70 -9.20
C LYS A 341 0.42 20.77 -7.68
N VAL A 342 -0.67 20.22 -7.14
CA VAL A 342 -0.92 20.27 -5.69
C VAL A 342 -0.11 19.27 -4.87
N ASP A 343 0.48 18.23 -5.49
CA ASP A 343 1.49 17.35 -4.87
C ASP A 343 2.75 18.17 -4.54
N ALA A 344 3.29 18.86 -5.56
CA ALA A 344 4.45 19.75 -5.40
C ALA A 344 4.19 20.92 -4.43
N LEU A 345 3.02 21.57 -4.49
CA LEU A 345 2.65 22.62 -3.54
C LEU A 345 2.56 22.11 -2.09
N ARG A 346 2.09 20.86 -1.89
CA ARG A 346 1.99 20.26 -0.55
C ARG A 346 3.37 19.88 0.01
N GLU A 347 4.28 19.39 -0.83
CA GLU A 347 5.67 19.13 -0.42
C GLU A 347 6.40 20.43 -0.08
N ALA A 348 6.19 21.52 -0.84
CA ALA A 348 6.72 22.84 -0.52
C ALA A 348 6.18 23.38 0.81
N GLU A 349 4.89 23.18 1.11
CA GLU A 349 4.24 23.54 2.39
C GLU A 349 4.81 22.74 3.59
N LEU A 350 5.40 21.56 3.36
CA LEU A 350 6.06 20.74 4.39
C LEU A 350 7.54 21.10 4.58
N GLY A 351 8.20 21.69 3.57
CA GLY A 351 9.59 22.16 3.64
C GLY A 351 10.57 21.06 4.08
N GLY A 352 11.28 21.27 5.19
CA GLY A 352 12.21 20.29 5.78
C GLY A 352 11.55 19.03 6.36
N LYS A 353 10.22 18.91 6.28
CA LYS A 353 9.44 17.70 6.62
C LYS A 353 8.71 17.13 5.40
N SER A 354 9.19 17.42 4.20
CA SER A 354 8.71 16.80 2.95
C SER A 354 8.87 15.28 3.00
N ILE A 355 7.92 14.58 2.38
CA ILE A 355 7.88 13.11 2.33
C ILE A 355 8.91 12.59 1.32
N GLY A 356 9.20 13.38 0.28
CA GLY A 356 10.00 12.99 -0.88
C GLY A 356 9.15 12.38 -1.98
N THR A 357 7.93 12.90 -2.23
CA THR A 357 7.02 12.33 -3.23
C THR A 357 7.61 12.36 -4.65
N THR A 358 6.97 11.63 -5.56
CA THR A 358 7.30 11.61 -6.99
C THR A 358 6.70 12.79 -7.76
N HIS A 359 5.94 13.67 -7.09
CA HIS A 359 5.18 14.79 -7.69
C HIS A 359 4.18 14.37 -8.78
N LYS A 360 3.82 13.09 -8.86
CA LYS A 360 2.91 12.52 -9.86
C LYS A 360 1.42 12.65 -9.51
N GLY A 361 1.07 13.32 -8.42
CA GLY A 361 -0.33 13.56 -8.04
C GLY A 361 -1.03 12.37 -7.39
N ILE A 362 -0.29 11.33 -7.01
CA ILE A 362 -0.82 10.07 -6.45
C ILE A 362 -1.57 10.33 -5.14
N GLY A 363 -0.91 11.00 -4.18
CA GLY A 363 -1.51 11.35 -2.89
C GLY A 363 -2.77 12.21 -3.03
N PRO A 364 -2.72 13.31 -3.80
CA PRO A 364 -3.92 14.10 -4.13
C PRO A 364 -5.06 13.29 -4.79
N ALA A 365 -4.75 12.36 -5.70
CA ALA A 365 -5.75 11.51 -6.32
C ALA A 365 -6.40 10.54 -5.32
N TYR A 366 -5.60 9.82 -4.51
CA TYR A 366 -6.14 8.95 -3.44
C TYR A 366 -6.89 9.75 -2.36
N ALA A 367 -6.47 10.98 -2.06
CA ALA A 367 -7.21 11.86 -1.16
C ALA A 367 -8.59 12.24 -1.73
N THR A 368 -8.72 12.50 -3.04
CA THR A 368 -10.05 12.75 -3.66
C THR A 368 -10.92 11.50 -3.76
N LYS A 369 -10.32 10.31 -3.92
CA LYS A 369 -10.99 8.99 -3.79
C LYS A 369 -11.58 8.83 -2.38
N ALA A 370 -10.77 9.02 -1.34
CA ALA A 370 -11.21 8.95 0.06
C ALA A 370 -12.28 10.01 0.41
N SER A 371 -12.14 11.24 -0.07
CA SER A 371 -13.17 12.28 0.13
C SER A 371 -14.43 12.09 -0.72
N ARG A 372 -14.50 11.04 -1.55
CA ARG A 372 -15.62 10.71 -2.47
C ARG A 372 -15.93 11.84 -3.47
N SER A 373 -14.94 12.67 -3.77
CA SER A 373 -15.05 13.79 -4.72
C SER A 373 -14.27 13.57 -6.01
N GLY A 374 -13.39 12.57 -6.06
CA GLY A 374 -12.54 12.25 -7.20
C GLY A 374 -13.34 11.74 -8.41
N ILE A 375 -12.76 11.93 -9.59
CA ILE A 375 -13.31 11.40 -10.85
C ILE A 375 -12.74 10.01 -11.10
N ARG A 376 -13.57 9.15 -11.67
CA ARG A 376 -13.24 7.79 -12.15
C ARG A 376 -13.46 7.68 -13.65
N VAL A 377 -12.78 6.74 -14.31
CA VAL A 377 -12.82 6.53 -15.76
C VAL A 377 -14.24 6.54 -16.34
N HIS A 378 -15.21 5.85 -15.72
CA HIS A 378 -16.59 5.80 -16.25
C HIS A 378 -17.28 7.18 -16.37
N HIS A 379 -16.89 8.21 -15.62
CA HIS A 379 -17.50 9.55 -15.74
C HIS A 379 -17.10 10.25 -17.04
N LEU A 380 -15.98 9.87 -17.66
CA LEU A 380 -15.48 10.49 -18.90
C LEU A 380 -16.49 10.40 -20.07
N TYR A 381 -17.48 9.51 -19.95
CA TYR A 381 -18.51 9.23 -20.95
C TYR A 381 -19.86 9.91 -20.64
N ASP A 382 -19.95 10.68 -19.55
CA ASP A 382 -21.04 11.62 -19.23
C ASP A 382 -20.44 13.03 -19.14
N TRP A 383 -20.35 13.71 -20.29
CA TRP A 383 -19.57 14.96 -20.37
C TRP A 383 -20.07 16.09 -19.44
N PRO A 384 -21.38 16.41 -19.37
CA PRO A 384 -21.87 17.46 -18.48
C PRO A 384 -21.57 17.21 -16.99
N GLU A 385 -21.66 15.95 -16.55
CA GLU A 385 -21.35 15.56 -15.16
C GLU A 385 -19.83 15.51 -14.91
N PHE A 386 -19.04 15.04 -15.88
CA PHE A 386 -17.58 15.11 -15.82
C PHE A 386 -17.08 16.54 -15.66
N GLU A 387 -17.53 17.44 -16.52
CA GLU A 387 -17.13 18.85 -16.52
C GLU A 387 -17.54 19.54 -15.21
N THR A 388 -18.78 19.32 -14.75
CA THR A 388 -19.28 19.84 -13.47
C THR A 388 -18.44 19.36 -12.29
N ARG A 389 -18.07 18.07 -12.26
CA ARG A 389 -17.18 17.50 -11.22
C ARG A 389 -15.77 18.06 -11.31
N PHE A 390 -15.23 18.21 -12.52
CA PHE A 390 -13.88 18.65 -12.77
C PHE A 390 -13.67 20.11 -12.34
N ARG A 391 -14.56 21.02 -12.78
CA ARG A 391 -14.55 22.43 -12.38
C ARG A 391 -14.63 22.57 -10.86
N ARG A 392 -15.52 21.82 -10.19
CA ARG A 392 -15.65 21.80 -8.72
C ARG A 392 -14.41 21.24 -8.00
N LEU A 393 -13.72 20.25 -8.58
CA LEU A 393 -12.46 19.74 -8.03
C LEU A 393 -11.35 20.80 -8.07
N VAL A 394 -11.15 21.47 -9.21
CA VAL A 394 -10.16 22.54 -9.36
C VAL A 394 -10.47 23.70 -8.42
N GLU A 395 -11.71 24.16 -8.37
CA GLU A 395 -12.16 25.22 -7.44
C GLU A 395 -11.86 24.85 -5.97
N GLY A 396 -12.17 23.61 -5.58
CA GLY A 396 -11.86 23.08 -4.24
C GLY A 396 -10.37 23.00 -3.92
N ARG A 397 -9.50 22.83 -4.93
CA ARG A 397 -8.04 22.91 -4.73
C ARG A 397 -7.54 24.34 -4.62
N LYS A 398 -8.03 25.26 -5.48
CA LYS A 398 -7.70 26.69 -5.41
C LYS A 398 -8.09 27.30 -4.05
N LYS A 399 -9.23 26.89 -3.49
CA LYS A 399 -9.65 27.26 -2.12
C LYS A 399 -8.73 26.75 -0.99
N ARG A 400 -7.90 25.72 -1.22
CA ARG A 400 -6.97 25.16 -0.21
C ARG A 400 -5.53 25.66 -0.35
N TYR A 401 -5.05 25.84 -1.58
CA TYR A 401 -3.64 26.15 -1.86
C TYR A 401 -3.41 27.58 -2.38
N GLY A 402 -4.44 28.41 -2.41
CA GLY A 402 -4.43 29.68 -3.13
C GLY A 402 -4.69 29.49 -4.61
N ASP A 403 -4.80 30.59 -5.35
CA ASP A 403 -4.92 30.49 -6.80
C ASP A 403 -3.58 30.03 -7.41
N PHE A 404 -3.66 29.12 -8.37
CA PHE A 404 -2.52 28.61 -9.11
C PHE A 404 -2.85 28.53 -10.59
N GLU A 405 -1.85 28.80 -11.42
CA GLU A 405 -1.98 28.79 -12.88
C GLU A 405 -2.41 27.40 -13.36
N TYR A 406 -3.61 27.32 -13.93
CA TYR A 406 -4.17 26.09 -14.46
C TYR A 406 -5.29 26.41 -15.44
N ASP A 407 -5.09 26.06 -16.70
CA ASP A 407 -6.11 26.20 -17.74
C ASP A 407 -7.13 25.06 -17.60
N VAL A 408 -8.35 25.44 -17.21
CA VAL A 408 -9.47 24.51 -17.03
C VAL A 408 -10.08 24.13 -18.39
N GLU A 409 -10.09 25.04 -19.36
CA GLU A 409 -10.74 24.82 -20.66
C GLU A 409 -9.85 23.95 -21.55
N ALA A 410 -8.53 24.21 -21.58
CA ALA A 410 -7.59 23.39 -22.32
C ALA A 410 -7.49 21.95 -21.77
N GLU A 411 -7.58 21.77 -20.44
CA GLU A 411 -7.63 20.42 -19.86
C GLU A 411 -8.96 19.72 -20.19
N LEU A 412 -10.10 20.42 -20.13
CA LEU A 412 -11.39 19.85 -20.53
C LEU A 412 -11.37 19.43 -22.01
N GLU A 413 -10.92 20.28 -22.93
CA GLU A 413 -10.83 19.93 -24.35
C GLU A 413 -9.88 18.76 -24.60
N ARG A 414 -8.69 18.76 -23.95
CA ARG A 414 -7.75 17.62 -24.00
C ARG A 414 -8.42 16.32 -23.54
N TYR A 415 -9.22 16.37 -22.48
CA TYR A 415 -9.87 15.17 -21.93
C TYR A 415 -11.02 14.64 -22.78
N LYS A 416 -11.67 15.45 -23.64
CA LYS A 416 -12.61 14.91 -24.67
C LYS A 416 -11.88 13.95 -25.61
N GLY A 417 -10.75 14.40 -26.17
CA GLY A 417 -9.92 13.60 -27.06
C GLY A 417 -9.31 12.36 -26.40
N LEU A 418 -8.91 12.47 -25.13
CA LEU A 418 -8.39 11.33 -24.36
C LEU A 418 -9.49 10.32 -23.96
N ALA A 419 -10.72 10.77 -23.68
CA ALA A 419 -11.83 9.89 -23.31
C ALA A 419 -12.18 8.90 -24.42
N GLU A 420 -12.36 9.39 -25.66
CA GLU A 420 -12.65 8.54 -26.82
C GLU A 420 -11.47 7.64 -27.19
N LYS A 421 -10.22 8.11 -27.05
CA LYS A 421 -9.02 7.25 -27.21
C LYS A 421 -8.93 6.14 -26.16
N LEU A 422 -9.34 6.39 -24.92
CA LEU A 422 -9.30 5.40 -23.83
C LEU A 422 -10.42 4.37 -23.92
N LYS A 423 -11.56 4.75 -24.52
CA LYS A 423 -12.80 3.97 -24.60
C LYS A 423 -12.64 2.50 -25.03
N PRO A 424 -11.80 2.13 -26.02
CA PRO A 424 -11.62 0.72 -26.42
C PRO A 424 -10.96 -0.16 -25.34
N TYR A 425 -10.21 0.45 -24.41
CA TYR A 425 -9.52 -0.24 -23.32
C TYR A 425 -10.43 -0.45 -22.08
N VAL A 426 -11.57 0.26 -21.97
CA VAL A 426 -12.35 0.30 -20.73
C VAL A 426 -13.26 -0.92 -20.58
N VAL A 427 -13.17 -1.57 -19.41
CA VAL A 427 -14.00 -2.73 -19.03
C VAL A 427 -14.53 -2.60 -17.61
N ASP A 428 -15.64 -3.30 -17.33
CA ASP A 428 -15.96 -3.66 -15.95
C ASP A 428 -14.98 -4.74 -15.47
N ALA A 429 -13.97 -4.31 -14.72
CA ALA A 429 -12.83 -5.14 -14.34
C ALA A 429 -13.20 -6.33 -13.43
N VAL A 430 -14.31 -6.26 -12.69
CA VAL A 430 -14.70 -7.31 -11.72
C VAL A 430 -15.17 -8.59 -12.44
N PRO A 431 -16.24 -8.59 -13.28
CA PRO A 431 -16.61 -9.76 -14.06
C PRO A 431 -15.51 -10.15 -15.07
N TRP A 432 -14.75 -9.19 -15.62
CA TRP A 432 -13.61 -9.48 -16.50
C TRP A 432 -12.56 -10.37 -15.81
N MET A 433 -12.25 -10.10 -14.54
CA MET A 433 -11.29 -10.88 -13.74
C MET A 433 -11.90 -12.21 -13.26
N HIS A 434 -13.12 -12.19 -12.74
CA HIS A 434 -13.78 -13.41 -12.22
C HIS A 434 -14.06 -14.45 -13.33
N GLU A 435 -14.36 -14.02 -14.56
CA GLU A 435 -14.50 -14.94 -15.69
C GLU A 435 -13.16 -15.60 -16.06
N ARG A 436 -12.03 -14.90 -15.92
CA ARG A 436 -10.68 -15.48 -16.15
C ARG A 436 -10.29 -16.48 -15.07
N ILE A 437 -10.62 -16.20 -13.80
CA ILE A 437 -10.47 -17.16 -12.70
C ILE A 437 -11.32 -18.42 -12.96
N LYS A 438 -12.57 -18.24 -13.41
CA LYS A 438 -13.48 -19.33 -13.79
C LYS A 438 -12.99 -20.14 -14.99
N GLN A 439 -12.31 -19.51 -15.95
CA GLN A 439 -11.60 -20.14 -17.06
C GLN A 439 -10.26 -20.80 -16.65
N ASN A 440 -9.97 -20.88 -15.34
CA ASN A 440 -8.76 -21.46 -14.77
C ASN A 440 -7.45 -20.82 -15.26
N LYS A 441 -7.49 -19.55 -15.67
CA LYS A 441 -6.34 -18.85 -16.26
C LYS A 441 -5.18 -18.66 -15.29
N ARG A 442 -3.95 -18.71 -15.79
CA ARG A 442 -2.74 -18.38 -15.00
C ARG A 442 -2.63 -16.86 -14.84
N ILE A 443 -3.08 -16.38 -13.68
CA ILE A 443 -3.15 -14.96 -13.32
C ILE A 443 -2.03 -14.59 -12.36
N LEU A 444 -1.32 -13.50 -12.67
CA LEU A 444 -0.30 -12.88 -11.84
C LEU A 444 -0.65 -11.42 -11.52
N VAL A 445 -0.52 -11.03 -10.26
CA VAL A 445 -0.73 -9.66 -9.79
C VAL A 445 0.62 -9.01 -9.49
N GLU A 446 0.89 -7.92 -10.18
CA GLU A 446 2.09 -7.09 -10.00
C GLU A 446 1.83 -6.02 -8.93
N GLY A 447 2.57 -6.09 -7.83
CA GLY A 447 2.53 -5.11 -6.74
C GLY A 447 3.40 -3.89 -7.02
N ALA A 448 2.81 -2.69 -7.06
CA ALA A 448 3.55 -1.43 -7.08
C ALA A 448 4.15 -1.11 -5.69
N ASN A 449 5.27 -0.38 -5.64
CA ASN A 449 5.95 -0.02 -4.39
C ASN A 449 6.20 -1.26 -3.50
N ALA A 450 6.10 -1.17 -2.17
CA ALA A 450 6.42 -2.26 -1.25
C ALA A 450 5.76 -2.04 0.11
N LEU A 451 5.72 -3.06 0.98
CA LEU A 451 4.95 -3.02 2.22
C LEU A 451 5.43 -1.95 3.21
N MET A 452 6.72 -1.64 3.32
CA MET A 452 7.17 -0.56 4.22
C MET A 452 6.85 0.85 3.69
N LEU A 453 6.26 0.94 2.48
CA LEU A 453 5.60 2.12 1.92
C LEU A 453 4.06 2.02 1.91
N ASP A 454 3.44 0.99 2.50
CA ASP A 454 1.98 0.90 2.59
C ASP A 454 1.40 2.05 3.43
N LEU A 455 0.23 2.56 3.04
CA LEU A 455 -0.45 3.64 3.75
C LEU A 455 -0.74 3.33 5.24
N ASP A 456 -1.07 2.08 5.57
CA ASP A 456 -1.46 1.66 6.92
C ASP A 456 -0.32 0.94 7.67
N PHE A 457 0.54 0.21 6.95
CA PHE A 457 1.59 -0.66 7.55
C PHE A 457 3.03 -0.17 7.31
N GLY A 458 3.24 0.86 6.51
CA GLY A 458 4.57 1.41 6.23
C GLY A 458 5.05 2.40 7.29
N THR A 459 6.20 3.04 7.05
CA THR A 459 6.76 4.08 7.94
C THR A 459 6.01 5.42 7.87
N TYR A 460 4.71 5.43 8.20
CA TYR A 460 3.85 6.60 8.10
C TYR A 460 4.42 7.81 8.88
N PRO A 461 4.52 9.02 8.30
CA PRO A 461 3.91 9.46 7.03
C PRO A 461 4.78 9.27 5.77
N PHE A 462 5.96 8.66 5.89
CA PHE A 462 6.89 8.43 4.78
C PHE A 462 6.51 7.15 4.00
N VAL A 463 5.35 7.20 3.34
CA VAL A 463 4.66 6.08 2.67
C VAL A 463 3.98 6.55 1.36
N THR A 464 3.54 5.63 0.50
CA THR A 464 2.61 5.95 -0.59
C THR A 464 1.18 6.05 -0.06
N SER A 465 0.27 6.61 -0.84
CA SER A 465 -1.16 6.76 -0.49
C SER A 465 -2.03 5.59 -0.96
N SER A 466 -1.41 4.43 -1.18
CA SER A 466 -2.07 3.17 -1.53
C SER A 466 -1.66 2.07 -0.54
N ASN A 467 -2.54 1.09 -0.32
CA ASN A 467 -2.14 -0.16 0.28
C ASN A 467 -1.34 -0.95 -0.75
N THR A 468 -0.10 -1.32 -0.39
CA THR A 468 0.85 -2.05 -1.22
C THR A 468 0.92 -3.53 -0.85
N GLY A 469 0.45 -3.89 0.35
CA GLY A 469 0.32 -5.26 0.81
C GLY A 469 -0.87 -6.02 0.20
N ILE A 470 -1.07 -7.27 0.64
CA ILE A 470 -2.03 -8.23 0.07
C ILE A 470 -3.50 -7.79 0.13
N GLY A 471 -3.86 -6.93 1.10
CA GLY A 471 -5.17 -6.28 1.16
C GLY A 471 -5.44 -5.34 -0.03
N GLY A 472 -4.39 -4.71 -0.57
CA GLY A 472 -4.44 -3.89 -1.78
C GLY A 472 -4.74 -4.70 -3.05
N VAL A 473 -4.33 -5.97 -3.09
CA VAL A 473 -4.69 -6.90 -4.18
C VAL A 473 -6.18 -7.19 -4.18
N CYS A 474 -6.72 -7.60 -3.03
CA CYS A 474 -8.13 -7.98 -2.88
C CYS A 474 -9.06 -6.79 -3.20
N THR A 475 -8.79 -5.64 -2.59
CA THR A 475 -9.58 -4.41 -2.79
C THR A 475 -9.35 -3.76 -4.16
N GLY A 476 -8.15 -3.88 -4.73
CA GLY A 476 -7.79 -3.29 -6.02
C GLY A 476 -8.34 -4.03 -7.24
N LEU A 477 -8.59 -5.34 -7.12
CA LEU A 477 -9.09 -6.19 -8.21
C LEU A 477 -10.51 -6.74 -7.98
N GLY A 478 -11.12 -6.50 -6.81
CA GLY A 478 -12.45 -7.01 -6.48
C GLY A 478 -12.46 -8.52 -6.20
N LEU A 479 -11.41 -9.03 -5.56
CA LEU A 479 -11.20 -10.46 -5.30
C LEU A 479 -11.57 -10.82 -3.85
N PRO A 480 -12.25 -11.96 -3.62
CA PRO A 480 -12.35 -12.54 -2.29
C PRO A 480 -10.97 -13.13 -1.89
N PRO A 481 -10.52 -12.98 -0.63
CA PRO A 481 -9.18 -13.41 -0.21
C PRO A 481 -8.87 -14.89 -0.48
N GLN A 482 -9.88 -15.75 -0.48
CA GLN A 482 -9.78 -17.20 -0.76
C GLN A 482 -9.42 -17.53 -2.23
N ARG A 483 -9.19 -16.52 -3.09
CA ARG A 483 -8.67 -16.69 -4.46
C ARG A 483 -7.19 -16.33 -4.59
N VAL A 484 -6.51 -15.96 -3.51
CA VAL A 484 -5.05 -15.79 -3.50
C VAL A 484 -4.40 -17.18 -3.34
N ASN A 485 -3.51 -17.53 -4.26
CA ASN A 485 -2.76 -18.79 -4.29
C ASN A 485 -1.34 -18.57 -3.71
N LYS A 486 -0.32 -18.41 -4.57
CA LYS A 486 1.05 -18.03 -4.16
C LYS A 486 1.13 -16.51 -3.91
N VAL A 487 1.85 -16.12 -2.87
CA VAL A 487 2.26 -14.74 -2.58
C VAL A 487 3.77 -14.71 -2.43
N TRP A 488 4.47 -14.26 -3.47
CA TRP A 488 5.91 -14.14 -3.48
C TRP A 488 6.35 -12.78 -2.92
N GLY A 489 7.13 -12.83 -1.84
CA GLY A 489 7.82 -11.66 -1.31
C GLY A 489 9.13 -11.44 -2.04
N VAL A 490 9.31 -10.28 -2.66
CA VAL A 490 10.58 -9.90 -3.26
C VAL A 490 11.39 -9.12 -2.24
N VAL A 491 12.49 -9.73 -1.80
CA VAL A 491 13.41 -9.23 -0.78
C VAL A 491 14.75 -9.01 -1.48
N LYS A 492 15.32 -7.81 -1.41
CA LYS A 492 16.69 -7.57 -1.87
C LYS A 492 17.67 -8.00 -0.78
N ALA A 493 18.80 -8.61 -1.17
CA ALA A 493 19.84 -9.12 -0.26
C ALA A 493 20.48 -8.03 0.64
N TYR A 494 20.18 -6.77 0.38
CA TYR A 494 20.46 -5.62 1.24
C TYR A 494 19.27 -4.65 1.17
N THR A 495 19.14 -3.75 2.13
CA THR A 495 17.99 -2.85 2.22
C THR A 495 18.29 -1.53 1.51
N THR A 496 17.29 -0.95 0.84
CA THR A 496 17.38 0.42 0.27
C THR A 496 16.13 1.22 0.53
N ARG A 497 16.27 2.55 0.66
CA ARG A 497 15.16 3.48 0.86
C ARG A 497 15.26 4.69 -0.08
N VAL A 498 14.13 5.07 -0.68
CA VAL A 498 13.98 6.34 -1.41
C VAL A 498 13.27 7.34 -0.51
N GLY A 499 13.80 8.57 -0.40
CA GLY A 499 13.17 9.64 0.37
C GLY A 499 13.48 9.65 1.86
N ALA A 500 12.73 10.49 2.58
CA ALA A 500 12.92 10.75 4.01
C ALA A 500 12.38 9.62 4.90
N GLY A 501 12.61 9.73 6.21
CA GLY A 501 12.14 8.81 7.25
C GLY A 501 13.21 7.83 7.75
N PRO A 502 12.90 7.05 8.81
CA PRO A 502 13.93 6.30 9.56
C PRO A 502 14.36 5.03 8.80
N PHE A 503 15.61 4.63 8.97
CA PHE A 503 16.18 3.45 8.30
C PHE A 503 17.22 2.80 9.24
N PRO A 504 16.82 1.88 10.13
CA PRO A 504 17.69 1.39 11.20
C PRO A 504 18.97 0.67 10.75
N THR A 505 18.95 0.02 9.58
CA THR A 505 20.13 -0.64 9.00
C THR A 505 20.91 0.19 7.98
N GLU A 506 20.61 1.49 7.87
CA GLU A 506 21.36 2.41 6.99
C GLU A 506 22.85 2.42 7.35
N ASP A 507 23.70 2.28 6.34
CA ASP A 507 25.14 2.48 6.47
C ASP A 507 25.50 3.82 5.80
N LEU A 508 26.11 4.73 6.55
CA LEU A 508 26.52 6.05 6.06
C LEU A 508 28.02 6.11 5.70
N GLY A 509 28.68 4.95 5.60
CA GLY A 509 30.11 4.82 5.34
C GLY A 509 30.42 4.10 4.04
N GLU A 510 31.50 3.32 4.07
CA GLU A 510 32.06 2.63 2.90
C GLU A 510 31.12 1.54 2.37
N ILE A 511 30.43 0.80 3.25
CA ILE A 511 29.49 -0.26 2.83
C ILE A 511 28.24 0.34 2.20
N GLY A 512 27.66 1.38 2.81
CA GLY A 512 26.52 2.09 2.22
C GLY A 512 26.83 2.64 0.83
N SER A 513 28.07 3.11 0.63
CA SER A 513 28.57 3.58 -0.68
C SER A 513 28.78 2.42 -1.66
N TYR A 514 29.42 1.31 -1.25
CA TYR A 514 29.63 0.12 -2.09
C TYR A 514 28.30 -0.49 -2.57
N LEU A 515 27.35 -0.72 -1.65
CA LEU A 515 26.01 -1.25 -1.99
C LEU A 515 25.25 -0.30 -2.94
N GLN A 516 25.47 1.00 -2.81
CA GLN A 516 24.84 2.01 -3.66
C GLN A 516 25.43 2.05 -5.08
N GLU A 517 26.76 1.89 -5.21
CA GLU A 517 27.47 1.95 -6.49
C GLU A 517 27.42 0.60 -7.23
N THR A 518 27.86 -0.49 -6.60
CA THR A 518 27.79 -1.86 -7.15
C THR A 518 26.35 -2.28 -7.47
N GLY A 519 25.40 -1.86 -6.63
CA GLY A 519 23.97 -2.11 -6.84
C GLY A 519 23.29 -1.20 -7.87
N PHE A 520 24.00 -0.23 -8.46
CA PHE A 520 23.44 0.81 -9.36
C PHE A 520 22.19 1.49 -8.78
N GLU A 521 22.24 1.91 -7.52
CA GLU A 521 21.05 2.31 -6.76
C GLU A 521 20.62 3.77 -6.98
N TRP A 522 20.34 4.08 -8.25
CA TRP A 522 19.76 5.35 -8.72
C TRP A 522 18.29 5.17 -9.10
N GLY A 523 17.45 6.14 -8.71
CA GLY A 523 16.01 6.13 -9.04
C GLY A 523 15.75 6.47 -10.51
N VAL A 524 15.33 5.50 -11.32
CA VAL A 524 15.14 5.64 -12.79
C VAL A 524 14.24 6.83 -13.16
N THR A 525 13.11 7.03 -12.47
CA THR A 525 12.16 8.12 -12.75
C THR A 525 12.56 9.47 -12.13
N THR A 526 13.50 9.52 -11.18
CA THR A 526 13.75 10.71 -10.34
C THR A 526 15.21 11.18 -10.28
N GLY A 527 16.17 10.37 -10.73
CA GLY A 527 17.62 10.63 -10.59
C GLY A 527 18.14 10.63 -9.14
N ARG A 528 17.29 10.40 -8.13
CA ARG A 528 17.69 10.51 -6.71
C ARG A 528 18.59 9.33 -6.30
N ARG A 529 19.62 9.62 -5.49
CA ARG A 529 20.43 8.60 -4.81
C ARG A 529 19.55 7.83 -3.81
N ARG A 530 19.55 6.49 -3.84
CA ARG A 530 18.89 5.68 -2.81
C ARG A 530 19.79 5.53 -1.59
N ARG A 531 19.21 5.66 -0.40
CA ARG A 531 19.87 5.30 0.86
C ARG A 531 20.03 3.79 0.89
N CYS A 532 21.19 3.29 1.31
CA CYS A 532 21.54 1.87 1.28
C CYS A 532 21.98 1.40 2.67
N GLY A 533 21.83 0.11 2.95
CA GLY A 533 22.08 -0.45 4.26
C GLY A 533 21.92 -1.96 4.29
N TRP A 534 22.29 -2.57 5.41
CA TRP A 534 22.27 -4.02 5.60
C TRP A 534 20.86 -4.61 5.50
N LEU A 535 20.75 -5.92 5.22
CA LEU A 535 19.47 -6.62 5.25
C LEU A 535 18.84 -6.53 6.64
N ASP A 536 17.60 -6.08 6.71
CA ASP A 536 16.81 -5.98 7.94
C ASP A 536 15.76 -7.09 7.98
N LEU A 537 15.97 -8.10 8.82
CA LEU A 537 15.03 -9.20 8.99
C LEU A 537 13.92 -8.90 10.00
N VAL A 538 14.03 -7.84 10.82
CA VAL A 538 12.89 -7.33 11.60
C VAL A 538 11.82 -6.80 10.65
N VAL A 539 12.26 -6.05 9.63
CA VAL A 539 11.44 -5.58 8.51
C VAL A 539 10.87 -6.74 7.70
N VAL A 540 11.70 -7.67 7.22
CA VAL A 540 11.21 -8.79 6.38
C VAL A 540 10.24 -9.70 7.16
N ASN A 541 10.47 -9.94 8.45
CA ASN A 541 9.55 -10.73 9.28
C ASN A 541 8.23 -9.99 9.56
N TYR A 542 8.28 -8.69 9.89
CA TYR A 542 7.06 -7.85 9.97
C TYR A 542 6.27 -7.87 8.65
N SER A 543 7.00 -7.73 7.54
CA SER A 543 6.45 -7.77 6.18
C SER A 543 5.76 -9.10 5.87
N THR A 544 6.35 -10.20 6.36
CA THR A 544 5.81 -11.57 6.27
C THR A 544 4.52 -11.74 7.05
N MET A 545 4.44 -11.21 8.28
CA MET A 545 3.23 -11.30 9.13
C MET A 545 2.00 -10.61 8.51
N VAL A 546 2.20 -9.53 7.74
CA VAL A 546 1.09 -8.79 7.10
C VAL A 546 0.70 -9.40 5.74
N ASN A 547 1.66 -9.87 4.94
CA ASN A 547 1.40 -10.36 3.58
C ASN A 547 1.17 -11.87 3.46
N GLY A 548 1.57 -12.67 4.45
CA GLY A 548 1.42 -14.13 4.41
C GLY A 548 2.21 -14.78 3.26
N TYR A 549 3.48 -14.40 3.10
CA TYR A 549 4.31 -14.88 1.99
C TYR A 549 4.42 -16.40 1.97
N THR A 550 4.11 -16.99 0.80
CA THR A 550 4.22 -18.44 0.57
C THR A 550 5.64 -18.85 0.14
N GLY A 551 6.43 -17.88 -0.33
CA GLY A 551 7.80 -18.05 -0.77
C GLY A 551 8.46 -16.69 -1.04
N PHE A 552 9.78 -16.70 -1.20
CA PHE A 552 10.60 -15.51 -1.45
C PHE A 552 11.37 -15.58 -2.77
N ASN A 553 11.61 -14.39 -3.32
CA ASN A 553 12.66 -14.13 -4.29
C ASN A 553 13.72 -13.22 -3.64
N ILE A 554 14.95 -13.72 -3.49
CA ILE A 554 16.09 -12.94 -2.97
C ILE A 554 16.82 -12.30 -4.15
N THR A 555 16.81 -10.98 -4.28
CA THR A 555 17.39 -10.28 -5.44
C THR A 555 18.70 -9.56 -5.12
N LYS A 556 19.52 -9.40 -6.17
CA LYS A 556 20.84 -8.75 -6.12
C LYS A 556 21.79 -9.38 -5.10
N LEU A 557 21.87 -10.72 -5.10
CA LEU A 557 22.82 -11.46 -4.27
C LEU A 557 24.28 -11.16 -4.72
N ASP A 558 24.46 -10.98 -6.02
CA ASP A 558 25.70 -10.59 -6.71
C ASP A 558 26.32 -9.28 -6.20
N VAL A 559 25.52 -8.37 -5.65
CA VAL A 559 26.02 -7.10 -5.07
C VAL A 559 26.76 -7.32 -3.74
N LEU A 560 26.75 -8.53 -3.18
CA LEU A 560 27.48 -8.89 -1.97
C LEU A 560 28.75 -9.72 -2.27
N ASP A 561 29.05 -10.02 -3.54
CA ASP A 561 30.06 -11.01 -3.95
C ASP A 561 31.46 -10.76 -3.38
N ASP A 562 31.95 -9.52 -3.36
CA ASP A 562 33.32 -9.22 -2.92
C ASP A 562 33.49 -9.15 -1.39
N LEU A 563 32.38 -9.10 -0.63
CA LEU A 563 32.40 -8.79 0.80
C LEU A 563 33.03 -9.92 1.63
N LYS A 564 33.82 -9.53 2.64
CA LYS A 564 34.42 -10.46 3.63
C LYS A 564 33.45 -10.85 4.74
N GLU A 565 32.63 -9.90 5.16
CA GLU A 565 31.63 -10.03 6.22
C GLU A 565 30.35 -9.33 5.77
N ILE A 566 29.21 -9.95 6.06
CA ILE A 566 27.88 -9.43 5.73
C ILE A 566 27.10 -9.36 7.04
N LYS A 567 26.61 -8.17 7.40
CA LYS A 567 25.77 -7.98 8.59
C LYS A 567 24.29 -8.10 8.24
N VAL A 568 23.52 -8.66 9.14
CA VAL A 568 22.06 -8.79 9.03
C VAL A 568 21.41 -8.34 10.34
N GLY A 569 20.50 -7.37 10.25
CA GLY A 569 19.75 -6.86 11.41
C GLY A 569 18.69 -7.88 11.83
N VAL A 570 18.79 -8.41 13.05
CA VAL A 570 17.93 -9.51 13.56
C VAL A 570 17.02 -9.08 14.71
N ALA A 571 17.28 -7.95 15.35
CA ALA A 571 16.38 -7.35 16.32
C ALA A 571 16.61 -5.85 16.48
N TYR A 572 15.61 -5.17 17.02
CA TYR A 572 15.71 -3.80 17.50
C TYR A 572 15.66 -3.81 19.03
N HIS A 573 16.51 -2.99 19.67
CA HIS A 573 16.43 -2.67 21.08
C HIS A 573 16.10 -1.20 21.26
N TYR A 574 15.32 -0.88 22.29
CA TYR A 574 15.07 0.49 22.71
C TYR A 574 15.18 0.57 24.23
N GLN A 575 16.04 1.47 24.73
CA GLN A 575 16.33 1.63 26.16
C GLN A 575 16.75 0.29 26.84
N GLY A 576 17.59 -0.50 26.15
CA GLY A 576 18.08 -1.80 26.61
C GLY A 576 17.03 -2.93 26.62
N LYS A 577 15.88 -2.75 25.94
CA LYS A 577 14.84 -3.77 25.79
C LYS A 577 14.63 -4.15 24.32
N LYS A 578 14.67 -5.45 24.02
CA LYS A 578 14.32 -6.00 22.71
C LYS A 578 12.85 -5.71 22.40
N LEU A 579 12.58 -5.20 21.20
CA LEU A 579 11.22 -5.02 20.67
C LEU A 579 10.70 -6.34 20.10
N GLU A 580 9.40 -6.59 20.23
CA GLU A 580 8.75 -7.80 19.71
C GLU A 580 8.58 -7.77 18.18
N SER A 581 8.41 -6.58 17.60
CA SER A 581 8.19 -6.37 16.16
C SER A 581 8.53 -4.92 15.75
N PHE A 582 8.32 -4.59 14.48
CA PHE A 582 8.59 -3.27 13.93
C PHE A 582 7.66 -2.19 14.56
N PRO A 583 8.21 -1.10 15.15
CA PRO A 583 7.42 -0.11 15.87
C PRO A 583 6.73 0.90 14.92
N ALA A 584 5.47 1.25 15.25
CA ALA A 584 4.70 2.26 14.50
C ALA A 584 5.10 3.71 14.82
N ASP A 585 5.71 4.00 15.98
CA ASP A 585 6.20 5.33 16.32
C ASP A 585 7.60 5.56 15.71
N LEU A 586 7.68 6.46 14.72
CA LEU A 586 8.94 6.82 14.11
C LEU A 586 9.93 7.46 15.11
N ASN A 587 9.44 8.16 16.14
CA ASN A 587 10.31 8.74 17.17
C ASN A 587 10.99 7.66 18.03
N LEU A 588 10.45 6.44 18.06
CA LEU A 588 11.06 5.26 18.66
C LEU A 588 11.97 4.59 17.65
N LEU A 589 11.51 4.41 16.40
CA LEU A 589 12.26 3.80 15.29
C LEU A 589 13.59 4.54 14.97
N GLU A 590 13.64 5.87 15.08
CA GLU A 590 14.86 6.68 14.94
C GLU A 590 15.90 6.45 16.05
N LYS A 591 15.52 5.74 17.11
CA LYS A 591 16.31 5.54 18.34
C LYS A 591 16.50 4.07 18.69
N VAL A 592 16.24 3.15 17.75
CA VAL A 592 16.52 1.72 17.98
C VAL A 592 18.00 1.42 17.81
N GLU A 593 18.53 0.62 18.71
CA GLU A 593 19.83 -0.03 18.58
C GLU A 593 19.61 -1.35 17.83
N VAL A 594 20.24 -1.53 16.66
CA VAL A 594 20.06 -2.76 15.87
C VAL A 594 21.02 -3.85 16.36
N GLU A 595 20.45 -5.00 16.74
CA GLU A 595 21.17 -6.25 16.98
C GLU A 595 21.54 -6.85 15.62
N TYR A 596 22.83 -6.99 15.33
CA TYR A 596 23.34 -7.58 14.09
C TYR A 596 23.92 -8.97 14.32
N VAL A 597 23.64 -9.89 13.40
CA VAL A 597 24.47 -11.09 13.19
C VAL A 597 25.43 -10.78 12.04
N THR A 598 26.73 -11.01 12.26
CA THR A 598 27.74 -11.02 11.19
C THR A 598 27.85 -12.44 10.63
N LEU A 599 27.69 -12.57 9.33
CA LEU A 599 27.92 -13.80 8.56
C LEU A 599 29.19 -13.63 7.72
N PRO A 600 29.96 -14.70 7.46
CA PRO A 600 31.07 -14.64 6.52
C PRO A 600 30.51 -14.41 5.10
N GLY A 601 31.13 -13.50 4.34
CA GLY A 601 30.86 -13.39 2.91
C GLY A 601 31.54 -14.52 2.13
N TRP A 602 31.44 -14.47 0.80
CA TRP A 602 31.97 -15.54 -0.07
C TRP A 602 33.15 -15.13 -0.96
N GLN A 603 33.40 -13.84 -1.20
CA GLN A 603 34.52 -13.33 -2.01
C GLN A 603 34.64 -14.03 -3.39
N ALA A 604 33.49 -14.31 -4.03
CA ALA A 604 33.38 -15.13 -5.22
C ALA A 604 32.20 -14.69 -6.08
N LYS A 605 32.33 -14.77 -7.40
CA LYS A 605 31.31 -14.32 -8.35
C LYS A 605 30.11 -15.28 -8.39
N THR A 606 28.90 -14.80 -8.10
CA THR A 606 27.65 -15.58 -8.17
C THR A 606 26.89 -15.41 -9.49
N SER A 607 27.22 -14.40 -10.30
CA SER A 607 26.43 -14.05 -11.50
C SER A 607 26.43 -15.09 -12.65
N GLU A 608 27.30 -16.09 -12.59
CA GLU A 608 27.32 -17.22 -13.54
C GLU A 608 26.58 -18.47 -13.01
N CYS A 609 26.18 -18.50 -11.72
CA CYS A 609 25.40 -19.59 -11.12
C CYS A 609 24.00 -19.68 -11.74
N ARG A 610 23.46 -20.90 -11.92
CA ARG A 610 22.10 -21.15 -12.43
C ARG A 610 21.32 -22.17 -11.61
N LYS A 611 21.99 -22.94 -10.76
CA LYS A 611 21.43 -23.89 -9.79
C LYS A 611 21.81 -23.48 -8.37
N TYR A 612 21.10 -24.00 -7.36
CA TYR A 612 21.40 -23.67 -5.96
C TYR A 612 22.76 -24.21 -5.53
N GLU A 613 23.13 -25.37 -6.07
CA GLU A 613 24.40 -26.04 -5.81
C GLU A 613 25.61 -25.32 -6.45
N ASP A 614 25.37 -24.46 -7.44
CA ASP A 614 26.42 -23.63 -8.06
C ASP A 614 26.85 -22.46 -7.15
N LEU A 615 26.02 -22.08 -6.16
CA LEU A 615 26.28 -20.95 -5.28
C LEU A 615 27.39 -21.27 -4.26
N PRO A 616 28.27 -20.32 -3.91
CA PRO A 616 29.25 -20.51 -2.84
C PRO A 616 28.60 -20.93 -1.50
N GLU A 617 29.28 -21.77 -0.72
CA GLU A 617 28.74 -22.34 0.52
C GLU A 617 28.24 -21.27 1.52
N ASN A 618 28.92 -20.12 1.61
CA ASN A 618 28.49 -19.00 2.45
C ASN A 618 27.29 -18.23 1.88
N ALA A 619 27.11 -18.21 0.56
CA ALA A 619 25.90 -17.68 -0.08
C ALA A 619 24.69 -18.59 0.17
N GLN A 620 24.86 -19.92 0.09
CA GLN A 620 23.83 -20.89 0.49
C GLN A 620 23.43 -20.70 1.97
N LYS A 621 24.40 -20.64 2.88
CA LYS A 621 24.16 -20.34 4.31
C LYS A 621 23.46 -18.99 4.54
N TYR A 622 23.72 -17.99 3.71
CA TYR A 622 23.04 -16.69 3.77
C TYR A 622 21.54 -16.81 3.43
N ILE A 623 21.22 -17.55 2.37
CA ILE A 623 19.83 -17.87 1.99
C ILE A 623 19.13 -18.68 3.10
N GLU A 624 19.78 -19.72 3.62
CA GLU A 624 19.26 -20.56 4.70
C GLU A 624 19.05 -19.79 6.02
N PHE A 625 19.88 -18.79 6.30
CA PHE A 625 19.70 -17.90 7.45
C PHE A 625 18.41 -17.07 7.33
N ILE A 626 18.09 -16.56 6.14
CA ILE A 626 16.85 -15.85 5.85
C ILE A 626 15.65 -16.80 6.01
N GLU A 627 15.70 -18.00 5.40
CA GLU A 627 14.63 -19.00 5.54
C GLU A 627 14.38 -19.36 7.01
N LYS A 628 15.45 -19.62 7.77
CA LYS A 628 15.37 -20.03 9.18
C LYS A 628 14.84 -18.93 10.10
N PHE A 629 15.14 -17.67 9.82
CA PHE A 629 14.66 -16.54 10.62
C PHE A 629 13.18 -16.23 10.37
N THR A 630 12.75 -16.31 9.10
CA THR A 630 11.41 -15.89 8.66
C THR A 630 10.37 -17.02 8.63
N GLY A 631 10.83 -18.28 8.56
CA GLY A 631 9.98 -19.45 8.34
C GLY A 631 9.48 -19.62 6.91
N VAL A 632 9.87 -18.75 5.97
CA VAL A 632 9.42 -18.75 4.57
C VAL A 632 10.55 -19.24 3.66
N LYS A 633 10.20 -20.11 2.69
CA LYS A 633 11.18 -20.67 1.75
C LYS A 633 11.56 -19.68 0.65
N VAL A 634 12.83 -19.71 0.25
CA VAL A 634 13.33 -19.01 -0.94
C VAL A 634 13.14 -19.93 -2.15
N GLU A 635 12.37 -19.47 -3.13
CA GLU A 635 12.07 -20.17 -4.39
C GLU A 635 12.94 -19.62 -5.54
N PHE A 636 13.37 -18.36 -5.46
CA PHE A 636 14.14 -17.67 -6.49
C PHE A 636 15.29 -16.87 -5.90
N ILE A 637 16.44 -16.84 -6.59
CA ILE A 637 17.63 -16.10 -6.19
C ILE A 637 18.19 -15.37 -7.42
N GLY A 638 18.03 -14.05 -7.48
CA GLY A 638 18.55 -13.20 -8.54
C GLY A 638 20.01 -12.84 -8.31
N VAL A 639 20.88 -13.34 -9.20
CA VAL A 639 22.35 -13.16 -9.21
C VAL A 639 22.81 -12.19 -10.31
N GLY A 640 21.96 -11.26 -10.74
CA GLY A 640 22.32 -10.29 -11.77
C GLY A 640 21.12 -9.54 -12.35
N ALA A 641 21.38 -8.76 -13.40
CA ALA A 641 20.42 -7.84 -14.00
C ALA A 641 19.66 -8.42 -15.21
N GLY A 642 20.20 -9.43 -15.90
CA GLY A 642 19.53 -10.09 -17.02
C GLY A 642 18.41 -11.02 -16.56
N ARG A 643 17.47 -11.34 -17.47
CA ARG A 643 16.35 -12.27 -17.22
C ARG A 643 16.85 -13.60 -16.66
N ASP A 644 17.84 -14.18 -17.34
CA ASP A 644 18.38 -15.51 -17.08
C ASP A 644 19.38 -15.57 -15.91
N ASP A 645 19.75 -14.43 -15.30
CA ASP A 645 20.62 -14.39 -14.10
C ASP A 645 19.82 -14.75 -12.83
N MET A 646 19.09 -15.86 -12.87
CA MET A 646 18.17 -16.31 -11.83
C MET A 646 18.44 -17.79 -11.53
N VAL A 647 18.74 -18.07 -10.26
CA VAL A 647 18.78 -19.42 -9.72
C VAL A 647 17.39 -19.77 -9.19
N VAL A 648 16.87 -20.94 -9.56
CA VAL A 648 15.61 -21.49 -9.04
C VAL A 648 15.93 -22.51 -7.94
N LYS A 649 15.18 -22.47 -6.84
CA LYS A 649 15.38 -23.33 -5.66
C LYS A 649 14.08 -24.06 -5.33
N ASN A 650 14.15 -25.39 -5.30
CA ASN A 650 13.03 -26.29 -4.99
C ASN A 650 12.86 -26.52 -3.47
#